data_AF-A0A7W5Y7W0-F1
#
_entry.id   AF-A0A7W5Y7W0-F1
#
_cell.length_a   1.000
_cell.length_b   1.000
_cell.length_c   1.000
_cell.angle_alpha   90.00
_cell.angle_beta   90.00
_cell.angle_gamma   90.00
#
_symmetry.space_group_name_H-M   'P 1'
#
loop_
_entity.id
_entity.type
_entity.pdbx_description
1 polymer ?
#
loop_
_entity_poly.entity_id
_entity_poly.type
_entity_poly.pdbx_seq_one_letter_code
_entity_poly.pdbx_strand_id
1 'polypeptide(L)'
;MLRRALLLTVAAASALSMAAVPAVADPTASAAPPESTAPAVSPAATQAAPGFAAPVLRYRELLTGGADVDPADPAYAAALARLDAEADAHLATLTPTGWADLQGADGNTVHAVALRLQSISLAYATVGSRRYGDAQTAASVVRALTWMHAERYRPGKPETGNWYGWEIGAPNYLLHNLVLLGEAVPAELRAGLLDAIGHFVPDPARRKVSGVPEVGGNLADKVSITVRRGLLSGDAAVTTMGRDKLGPVFDHVSSGDGWYPDGSLIQHFYFAYTGGYGNALLGSTATVFALLGGTPWDLTDPDRGNVTRWIFDGFEPVMFRGQLLANVRGRGISRPHDNDYAVARSALAAMTVLAQAASPEDRQRIAALVAEHATSGGFYETATVGQIALARRLTGGVPPRGDLTLTKVYAGMDRFVHHRPGYAFTVAGRSSRVGAYEAGNNENLRGWYTGDGMTMLYNADRTQYTDGFWPTVDSYRLPGVTNATRESYPRTAKDTAWYGFRQSDPHTGGVALGDLSAFGMRTQAERDYHSRQPIDLTARKSWFTFGDTIVALGADISASNVAAQTTVENRMNPGEVRTGEGWMHIEGTGGYLFPEGMPQSRRESRTGRWSEIGVHASDEITREYETVWFDHGAAPKQASYAYYVLPGSSAEETAELAARPKVRIADNSAQVQSAIEERGANSRLAATFWSCATAASTVRAYGPAEVAMRQEGSTLEVAVSDPTWRQSQTLVEIARTGREVISADPRVTVLSTSPTIRLAVDTAGALGAAVTVQVKVRPTARPPLAGAGCEGSRVRPDADAYARGGAYAGRNFNGQGLVAKTVADQSYARQSFLRFARPEGEISLARLWLRGAIADAGGTSTTLTLYEAPAGWEESTLTWAGRPALGRAIGEVTITGSTPAWYSIDLTAHLRAGGSTSFALAGPPGVATTLAAQFADRETPDGAPYLQVF
;
A
#
# COMPACT_ATOMS: atom_id res chain seq x y z
N MET A 1 -2.40 -23.10 -18.83
CA MET A 1 -0.92 -22.97 -18.76
C MET A 1 -0.29 -22.40 -20.05
N LEU A 2 -0.91 -21.44 -20.76
CA LEU A 2 -0.31 -20.86 -21.99
C LEU A 2 -0.40 -19.33 -22.09
N ARG A 3 -0.66 -18.63 -20.97
CA ARG A 3 -0.71 -17.14 -20.91
C ARG A 3 0.40 -16.48 -20.07
N ARG A 4 1.34 -17.26 -19.51
CA ARG A 4 2.32 -16.76 -18.52
C ARG A 4 3.70 -16.38 -19.07
N ALA A 5 3.96 -16.56 -20.36
CA ALA A 5 5.32 -16.44 -20.91
C ALA A 5 5.67 -15.09 -21.59
N LEU A 6 4.77 -14.10 -21.63
CA LEU A 6 4.97 -12.90 -22.49
C LEU A 6 5.17 -11.56 -21.75
N LEU A 7 5.31 -11.54 -20.42
CA LEU A 7 5.37 -10.29 -19.62
C LEU A 7 6.78 -10.00 -19.03
N LEU A 8 7.83 -10.51 -19.67
CA LEU A 8 9.17 -10.67 -19.09
C LEU A 8 10.11 -9.44 -19.14
N THR A 9 9.64 -8.23 -19.47
CA THR A 9 10.52 -7.06 -19.59
C THR A 9 9.81 -5.76 -19.17
N VAL A 10 9.80 -5.44 -17.87
CA VAL A 10 9.11 -4.24 -17.35
C VAL A 10 9.91 -3.49 -16.28
N ALA A 11 10.17 -2.21 -16.59
CA ALA A 11 10.24 -1.03 -15.71
C ALA A 11 11.41 -0.83 -14.70
N ALA A 12 12.51 -0.23 -15.17
CA ALA A 12 13.27 0.77 -14.41
C ALA A 12 13.85 1.84 -15.36
N ALA A 13 13.36 3.08 -15.25
CA ALA A 13 14.05 4.31 -15.70
C ALA A 13 13.37 5.59 -15.15
N SER A 14 12.65 5.52 -14.04
CA SER A 14 12.31 6.70 -13.24
C SER A 14 13.37 6.81 -12.14
N ALA A 15 14.13 7.91 -12.14
CA ALA A 15 15.29 8.24 -11.30
C ALA A 15 16.68 7.86 -11.87
N LEU A 16 17.15 8.64 -12.84
CA LEU A 16 18.57 9.00 -12.94
C LEU A 16 18.72 10.49 -12.52
N SER A 17 19.94 10.85 -12.11
CA SER A 17 20.48 12.16 -11.67
C SER A 17 20.31 12.56 -10.20
N MET A 18 21.29 12.20 -9.35
CA MET A 18 22.25 13.16 -8.80
C MET A 18 23.56 12.40 -8.53
N ALA A 19 24.61 12.70 -9.31
CA ALA A 19 25.95 12.17 -9.09
C ALA A 19 26.65 12.95 -7.97
N ALA A 20 27.39 12.22 -7.15
CA ALA A 20 28.22 12.74 -6.07
C ALA A 20 29.26 13.76 -6.58
N VAL A 21 29.37 14.89 -5.89
CA VAL A 21 30.48 15.84 -6.01
C VAL A 21 31.56 15.41 -5.00
N PRO A 22 32.85 15.29 -5.37
CA PRO A 22 33.90 15.09 -4.39
C PRO A 22 34.17 16.39 -3.63
N ALA A 23 34.44 16.28 -2.33
CA ALA A 23 34.82 17.40 -1.47
C ALA A 23 36.07 18.12 -2.00
N VAL A 24 36.01 19.45 -2.14
CA VAL A 24 37.18 20.31 -2.37
C VAL A 24 37.12 21.52 -1.43
N ALA A 25 38.30 21.86 -0.92
CA ALA A 25 38.62 22.75 0.18
C ALA A 25 38.28 24.25 -0.01
N ASP A 26 38.29 24.95 1.13
CA ASP A 26 38.07 26.38 1.39
C ASP A 26 38.58 27.38 0.32
N PRO A 27 37.83 28.45 0.01
CA PRO A 27 38.33 29.61 -0.71
C PRO A 27 38.60 30.80 0.21
N THR A 28 39.78 31.41 0.09
CA THR A 28 39.97 32.83 0.46
C THR A 28 40.40 33.60 -0.78
N ALA A 29 39.56 34.55 -1.21
CA ALA A 29 39.91 35.91 -1.66
C ALA A 29 38.71 36.57 -2.36
N SER A 30 38.32 37.71 -1.81
CA SER A 30 37.26 38.61 -2.25
C SER A 30 37.66 39.42 -3.49
N ALA A 31 36.74 39.59 -4.43
CA ALA A 31 36.72 40.71 -5.37
C ALA A 31 35.27 41.11 -5.67
N ALA A 32 34.97 42.40 -5.55
CA ALA A 32 33.64 42.99 -5.67
C ALA A 32 33.09 42.94 -7.12
N PRO A 33 31.75 42.85 -7.31
CA PRO A 33 31.13 42.75 -8.63
C PRO A 33 31.00 44.10 -9.33
N PRO A 34 31.09 44.18 -10.67
CA PRO A 34 30.65 45.34 -11.43
C PRO A 34 29.13 45.30 -11.65
N GLU A 35 28.49 46.47 -11.54
CA GLU A 35 27.10 46.69 -11.91
C GLU A 35 26.88 46.34 -13.40
N SER A 36 25.97 45.40 -13.66
CA SER A 36 25.49 45.07 -15.00
C SER A 36 24.00 45.26 -15.04
N THR A 37 23.56 46.19 -15.89
CA THR A 37 22.16 46.49 -16.19
C THR A 37 21.47 45.23 -16.71
N ALA A 38 20.47 44.75 -15.96
CA ALA A 38 19.64 43.61 -16.32
C ALA A 38 19.03 43.78 -17.73
N PRO A 39 19.16 42.81 -18.63
CA PRO A 39 18.35 42.80 -19.84
C PRO A 39 16.90 42.55 -19.42
N ALA A 40 16.01 43.43 -19.85
CA ALA A 40 14.57 43.30 -19.65
C ALA A 40 14.09 41.91 -20.11
N VAL A 41 13.29 41.27 -19.26
CA VAL A 41 12.52 40.07 -19.61
C VAL A 41 11.65 40.43 -20.82
N SER A 42 12.07 40.00 -22.01
CA SER A 42 11.29 40.21 -23.22
C SER A 42 9.99 39.40 -23.10
N PRO A 43 8.81 39.97 -23.41
CA PRO A 43 7.53 39.29 -23.29
C PRO A 43 7.44 38.20 -24.38
N ALA A 44 7.86 36.99 -24.04
CA ALA A 44 7.97 35.83 -24.93
C ALA A 44 6.62 35.20 -25.33
N ALA A 45 5.57 36.00 -25.52
CA ALA A 45 4.22 35.54 -25.83
C ALA A 45 3.77 35.82 -27.28
N THR A 46 4.64 36.29 -28.18
CA THR A 46 4.20 36.98 -29.41
C THR A 46 4.02 36.12 -30.67
N GLN A 47 4.00 34.78 -30.60
CA GLN A 47 3.58 33.94 -31.75
C GLN A 47 2.72 32.71 -31.41
N ALA A 48 2.39 32.46 -30.13
CA ALA A 48 1.47 31.37 -29.81
C ALA A 48 0.03 31.80 -30.10
N ALA A 49 -0.77 30.91 -30.72
CA ALA A 49 -2.19 31.17 -30.93
C ALA A 49 -2.91 31.52 -29.59
N PRO A 50 -4.01 32.31 -29.62
CA PRO A 50 -4.74 32.67 -28.41
C PRO A 50 -5.06 31.44 -27.54
N GLY A 51 -4.62 31.45 -26.28
CA GLY A 51 -4.83 30.35 -25.31
C GLY A 51 -3.61 29.49 -24.98
N PHE A 52 -2.52 29.52 -25.77
CA PHE A 52 -1.33 28.67 -25.55
C PHE A 52 -0.17 29.38 -24.82
N ALA A 53 -0.03 30.70 -24.94
CA ALA A 53 1.12 31.42 -24.38
C ALA A 53 1.20 31.31 -22.85
N ALA A 54 0.08 31.54 -22.15
CA ALA A 54 0.01 31.50 -20.69
C ALA A 54 0.39 30.13 -20.09
N PRO A 55 -0.15 28.99 -20.56
CA PRO A 55 0.25 27.68 -20.02
C PRO A 55 1.70 27.30 -20.37
N VAL A 56 2.25 27.74 -21.50
CA VAL A 56 3.68 27.54 -21.82
C VAL A 56 4.58 28.36 -20.88
N LEU A 57 4.23 29.60 -20.58
CA LEU A 57 4.95 30.41 -19.59
C LEU A 57 4.88 29.76 -18.21
N ARG A 58 3.68 29.32 -17.79
CA ARG A 58 3.49 28.59 -16.52
C ARG A 58 4.35 27.34 -16.48
N TYR A 59 4.41 26.56 -17.56
CA TYR A 59 5.29 25.39 -17.64
C TYR A 59 6.77 25.75 -17.40
N ARG A 60 7.26 26.83 -18.01
CA ARG A 60 8.62 27.34 -17.76
C ARG A 60 8.82 27.76 -16.30
N GLU A 61 7.85 28.45 -15.72
CA GLU A 61 7.90 28.90 -14.32
C GLU A 61 7.90 27.75 -13.32
N LEU A 62 7.14 26.66 -13.59
CA LEU A 62 7.14 25.47 -12.74
C LEU A 62 8.55 24.85 -12.59
N LEU A 63 9.40 25.00 -13.62
CA LEU A 63 10.77 24.48 -13.61
C LEU A 63 11.77 25.47 -13.01
N THR A 64 11.61 26.76 -13.31
CA THR A 64 12.64 27.80 -13.05
C THR A 64 12.36 28.66 -11.83
N GLY A 65 11.12 28.71 -11.34
CA GLY A 65 10.68 29.62 -10.28
C GLY A 65 10.29 31.02 -10.77
N GLY A 66 10.59 31.37 -12.02
CA GLY A 66 10.22 32.66 -12.62
C GLY A 66 10.90 33.85 -11.93
N ALA A 67 10.17 34.97 -11.83
CA ALA A 67 10.70 36.23 -11.29
C ALA A 67 10.86 36.25 -9.76
N ASP A 68 10.35 35.25 -9.05
CA ASP A 68 10.39 35.18 -7.56
C ASP A 68 11.72 34.64 -7.01
N VAL A 69 12.68 34.33 -7.90
CA VAL A 69 14.01 33.86 -7.52
C VAL A 69 14.84 35.04 -7.01
N ASP A 70 15.26 34.96 -5.75
CA ASP A 70 16.16 35.93 -5.13
C ASP A 70 17.54 35.30 -4.90
N PRO A 71 18.55 35.56 -5.75
CA PRO A 71 19.88 34.98 -5.59
C PRO A 71 20.59 35.38 -4.28
N ALA A 72 20.13 36.41 -3.57
CA ALA A 72 20.69 36.81 -2.28
C ALA A 72 20.20 35.93 -1.11
N ASP A 73 19.09 35.20 -1.28
CA ASP A 73 18.62 34.27 -0.27
C ASP A 73 19.53 33.03 -0.20
N PRO A 74 19.94 32.58 1.01
CA PRO A 74 20.85 31.44 1.16
C PRO A 74 20.34 30.13 0.54
N ALA A 75 19.04 29.85 0.56
CA ALA A 75 18.47 28.63 -0.01
C ALA A 75 18.53 28.66 -1.54
N TYR A 76 18.21 29.81 -2.15
CA TYR A 76 18.36 29.99 -3.60
C TYR A 76 19.83 29.98 -4.01
N ALA A 77 20.71 30.68 -3.29
CA ALA A 77 22.14 30.70 -3.58
C ALA A 77 22.74 29.28 -3.57
N ALA A 78 22.40 28.46 -2.57
CA ALA A 78 22.83 27.07 -2.50
C ALA A 78 22.27 26.21 -3.65
N ALA A 79 20.98 26.38 -3.99
CA ALA A 79 20.36 25.67 -5.10
C ALA A 79 20.94 26.08 -6.47
N LEU A 80 21.22 27.36 -6.67
CA LEU A 80 21.87 27.91 -7.86
C LEU A 80 23.30 27.39 -8.00
N ALA A 81 24.07 27.35 -6.91
CA ALA A 81 25.41 26.80 -6.92
C ALA A 81 25.43 25.32 -7.33
N ARG A 82 24.50 24.50 -6.81
CA ARG A 82 24.35 23.09 -7.22
C ARG A 82 23.96 22.96 -8.69
N LEU A 83 22.98 23.74 -9.14
CA LEU A 83 22.51 23.77 -10.52
C LEU A 83 23.65 24.11 -11.49
N ASP A 84 24.43 25.15 -11.16
CA ASP A 84 25.58 25.56 -11.96
C ASP A 84 26.69 24.50 -11.97
N ALA A 85 27.00 23.90 -10.82
CA ALA A 85 28.03 22.87 -10.73
C ALA A 85 27.67 21.63 -11.56
N GLU A 86 26.41 21.19 -11.53
CA GLU A 86 25.92 20.08 -12.35
C GLU A 86 25.97 20.42 -13.84
N ALA A 87 25.48 21.61 -14.22
CA ALA A 87 25.52 22.06 -15.61
C ALA A 87 26.95 22.19 -16.14
N ASP A 88 27.87 22.74 -15.34
CA ASP A 88 29.29 22.88 -15.70
C ASP A 88 29.96 21.52 -15.90
N ALA A 89 29.70 20.55 -15.01
CA ALA A 89 30.24 19.20 -15.12
C ALA A 89 29.76 18.49 -16.40
N HIS A 90 28.49 18.64 -16.74
CA HIS A 90 27.93 18.09 -17.98
C HIS A 90 28.44 18.81 -19.23
N LEU A 91 28.52 20.15 -19.22
CA LEU A 91 29.07 20.94 -20.33
C LEU A 91 30.53 20.62 -20.60
N ALA A 92 31.36 20.45 -19.56
CA ALA A 92 32.79 20.18 -19.69
C ALA A 92 33.10 18.90 -20.47
N THR A 93 32.17 17.95 -20.50
CA THR A 93 32.32 16.64 -21.15
C THR A 93 31.36 16.44 -22.33
N LEU A 94 30.56 17.45 -22.67
CA LEU A 94 29.62 17.40 -23.78
C LEU A 94 30.35 17.54 -25.11
N THR A 95 30.13 16.59 -26.01
CA THR A 95 30.60 16.63 -27.40
C THR A 95 29.42 16.87 -28.37
N PRO A 96 29.67 17.19 -29.65
CA PRO A 96 28.59 17.29 -30.64
C PRO A 96 27.74 16.00 -30.78
N THR A 97 28.26 14.85 -30.35
CA THR A 97 27.57 13.55 -30.38
C THR A 97 27.26 13.02 -28.97
N GLY A 98 26.98 13.92 -28.02
CA GLY A 98 26.63 13.58 -26.64
C GLY A 98 27.86 13.31 -25.76
N TRP A 99 27.74 12.36 -24.83
CA TRP A 99 28.81 12.00 -23.87
C TRP A 99 29.39 10.63 -24.16
N ALA A 100 30.69 10.44 -23.92
CA ALA A 100 31.41 9.19 -24.20
C ALA A 100 30.84 7.98 -23.43
N ASP A 101 30.28 8.20 -22.24
CA ASP A 101 29.64 7.19 -21.41
C ASP A 101 28.18 6.90 -21.80
N LEU A 102 27.60 7.67 -22.73
CA LEU A 102 26.23 7.55 -23.21
C LEU A 102 26.15 7.35 -24.74
N GLN A 103 26.98 6.44 -25.26
CA GLN A 103 27.06 6.18 -26.71
C GLN A 103 26.08 5.11 -27.22
N GLY A 104 25.43 4.36 -26.32
CA GLY A 104 24.38 3.40 -26.64
C GLY A 104 23.18 4.01 -27.42
N ALA A 105 22.28 3.14 -27.86
CA ALA A 105 21.09 3.51 -28.63
C ALA A 105 19.79 2.89 -28.08
N ASP A 106 19.84 2.34 -26.86
CA ASP A 106 18.68 1.79 -26.19
C ASP A 106 17.90 2.87 -25.41
N GLY A 107 16.71 2.52 -24.93
CA GLY A 107 15.82 3.46 -24.24
C GLY A 107 16.48 4.11 -23.02
N ASN A 108 17.29 3.36 -22.26
CA ASN A 108 17.98 3.89 -21.07
C ASN A 108 18.99 4.98 -21.46
N THR A 109 19.77 4.74 -22.52
CA THR A 109 20.75 5.72 -23.00
C THR A 109 20.08 6.97 -23.55
N VAL A 110 19.04 6.82 -24.37
CA VAL A 110 18.30 7.94 -24.96
C VAL A 110 17.70 8.83 -23.86
N HIS A 111 17.09 8.22 -22.85
CA HIS A 111 16.59 8.92 -21.67
C HIS A 111 17.70 9.69 -20.93
N ALA A 112 18.84 9.03 -20.65
CA ALA A 112 19.95 9.63 -19.91
C ALA A 112 20.56 10.85 -20.64
N VAL A 113 20.67 10.79 -21.97
CA VAL A 113 21.13 11.93 -22.78
C VAL A 113 20.15 13.10 -22.66
N ALA A 114 18.85 12.86 -22.82
CA ALA A 114 17.83 13.90 -22.72
C ALA A 114 17.83 14.59 -21.34
N LEU A 115 17.99 13.80 -20.28
CA LEU A 115 18.09 14.27 -18.90
C LEU A 115 19.32 15.16 -18.67
N ARG A 116 20.53 14.73 -19.06
CA ARG A 116 21.74 15.56 -18.89
C ARG A 116 21.66 16.87 -19.65
N LEU A 117 21.08 16.86 -20.86
CA LEU A 117 20.82 18.08 -21.61
C LEU A 117 19.84 19.00 -20.88
N GLN A 118 18.82 18.43 -20.22
CA GLN A 118 17.86 19.20 -19.44
C GLN A 118 18.49 19.88 -18.22
N SER A 119 19.45 19.24 -17.53
CA SER A 119 20.19 19.87 -16.42
C SER A 119 20.91 21.15 -16.88
N ILE A 120 21.53 21.12 -18.07
CA ILE A 120 22.19 22.29 -18.68
C ILE A 120 21.16 23.35 -19.09
N SER A 121 20.08 22.94 -19.77
CA SER A 121 19.00 23.84 -20.18
C SER A 121 18.32 24.53 -19.00
N LEU A 122 18.25 23.87 -17.84
CA LEU A 122 17.69 24.46 -16.63
C LEU A 122 18.58 25.58 -16.09
N ALA A 123 19.90 25.39 -16.07
CA ALA A 123 20.84 26.46 -15.71
C ALA A 123 20.73 27.65 -16.68
N TYR A 124 20.67 27.37 -18.00
CA TYR A 124 20.46 28.40 -19.02
C TYR A 124 19.19 29.24 -18.79
N ALA A 125 18.12 28.62 -18.30
CA ALA A 125 16.81 29.25 -18.19
C ALA A 125 16.53 29.89 -16.82
N THR A 126 17.35 29.65 -15.80
CA THR A 126 17.08 30.04 -14.40
C THR A 126 17.79 31.33 -14.03
N VAL A 127 17.02 32.35 -13.61
CA VAL A 127 17.55 33.64 -13.14
C VAL A 127 18.52 33.41 -11.98
N GLY A 128 19.67 34.08 -12.02
CA GLY A 128 20.73 33.96 -11.00
C GLY A 128 21.77 32.86 -11.28
N SER A 129 21.51 31.94 -12.22
CA SER A 129 22.54 30.99 -12.68
C SER A 129 23.64 31.73 -13.44
N ARG A 130 24.90 31.27 -13.31
CA ARG A 130 26.01 31.77 -14.15
C ARG A 130 25.84 31.47 -15.63
N ARG A 131 24.96 30.53 -15.98
CA ARG A 131 24.62 30.16 -17.36
C ARG A 131 23.37 30.86 -17.88
N TYR A 132 22.71 31.68 -17.07
CA TYR A 132 21.47 32.35 -17.42
C TYR A 132 21.60 33.16 -18.72
N GLY A 133 20.85 32.77 -19.75
CA GLY A 133 20.86 33.45 -21.05
C GLY A 133 22.15 33.28 -21.89
N ASP A 134 23.11 32.45 -21.48
CA ASP A 134 24.38 32.28 -22.20
C ASP A 134 24.18 31.62 -23.58
N ALA A 135 24.49 32.38 -24.64
CA ALA A 135 24.33 31.94 -26.03
C ALA A 135 25.21 30.74 -26.38
N GLN A 136 26.40 30.62 -25.78
CA GLN A 136 27.30 29.49 -26.05
C GLN A 136 26.76 28.19 -25.42
N THR A 137 26.25 28.27 -24.20
CA THR A 137 25.54 27.17 -23.54
C THR A 137 24.35 26.70 -24.38
N ALA A 138 23.47 27.62 -24.80
CA ALA A 138 22.33 27.29 -25.65
C ALA A 138 22.76 26.62 -26.97
N ALA A 139 23.75 27.18 -27.68
CA ALA A 139 24.26 26.61 -28.92
C ALA A 139 24.83 25.19 -28.74
N SER A 140 25.43 24.90 -27.58
CA SER A 140 26.00 23.59 -27.28
C SER A 140 24.91 22.53 -27.07
N VAL A 141 23.86 22.89 -26.32
CA VAL A 141 22.70 22.01 -26.13
C VAL A 141 21.94 21.80 -27.45
N VAL A 142 21.73 22.86 -28.25
CA VAL A 142 21.05 22.76 -29.55
C VAL A 142 21.79 21.84 -30.52
N ARG A 143 23.13 21.89 -30.57
CA ARG A 143 23.92 20.96 -31.38
C ARG A 143 23.72 19.50 -30.94
N ALA A 144 23.74 19.24 -29.63
CA ALA A 144 23.52 17.91 -29.10
C ALA A 144 22.08 17.41 -29.32
N LEU A 145 21.07 18.27 -29.20
CA LEU A 145 19.67 17.96 -29.54
C LEU A 145 19.51 17.66 -31.04
N THR A 146 20.22 18.39 -31.91
CA THR A 146 20.23 18.13 -33.35
C THR A 146 20.76 16.74 -33.65
N TRP A 147 21.90 16.38 -33.05
CA TRP A 147 22.45 15.03 -33.17
C TRP A 147 21.51 13.97 -32.59
N MET A 148 20.93 14.22 -31.42
CA MET A 148 20.01 13.30 -30.78
C MET A 148 18.80 13.04 -31.68
N HIS A 149 18.19 14.08 -32.26
CA HIS A 149 17.12 13.92 -33.23
C HIS A 149 17.59 13.13 -34.45
N ALA A 150 18.73 13.49 -35.07
CA ALA A 150 19.21 12.82 -36.27
C ALA A 150 19.52 11.33 -36.07
N GLU A 151 20.14 10.97 -34.93
CA GLU A 151 20.78 9.67 -34.75
C GLU A 151 20.14 8.76 -33.70
N ARG A 152 19.46 9.32 -32.70
CA ARG A 152 18.99 8.58 -31.53
C ARG A 152 17.47 8.56 -31.39
N TYR A 153 16.79 9.70 -31.54
CA TYR A 153 15.37 9.86 -31.25
C TYR A 153 14.62 10.59 -32.37
N ARG A 154 14.19 9.83 -33.38
CA ARG A 154 13.40 10.30 -34.54
C ARG A 154 12.34 9.28 -34.95
N PRO A 155 11.34 9.70 -35.75
CA PRO A 155 10.40 8.77 -36.37
C PRO A 155 11.13 7.64 -37.11
N GLY A 156 10.64 6.41 -36.93
CA GLY A 156 11.16 5.21 -37.59
C GLY A 156 12.37 4.54 -36.92
N LYS A 157 12.88 5.07 -35.79
CA LYS A 157 13.84 4.32 -34.96
C LYS A 157 13.11 3.22 -34.18
N PRO A 158 13.62 1.97 -34.15
CA PRO A 158 13.02 0.90 -33.36
C PRO A 158 13.25 1.13 -31.86
N GLU A 159 12.26 0.79 -31.06
CA GLU A 159 12.37 0.82 -29.60
C GLU A 159 13.20 -0.39 -29.14
N THR A 160 14.45 -0.14 -28.75
CA THR A 160 15.35 -1.18 -28.20
C THR A 160 15.59 -0.95 -26.71
N GLY A 161 15.81 -2.04 -25.97
CA GLY A 161 15.91 -2.00 -24.51
C GLY A 161 14.57 -1.71 -23.83
N ASN A 162 14.58 -0.88 -22.79
CA ASN A 162 13.38 -0.56 -22.03
C ASN A 162 12.50 0.47 -22.76
N TRP A 163 11.24 0.10 -23.06
CA TRP A 163 10.23 0.97 -23.71
C TRP A 163 10.04 2.31 -23.01
N TYR A 164 10.16 2.34 -21.66
CA TYR A 164 9.99 3.54 -20.87
C TYR A 164 10.88 4.68 -21.36
N GLY A 165 12.13 4.37 -21.72
CA GLY A 165 13.07 5.38 -22.18
C GLY A 165 12.62 6.09 -23.46
N TRP A 166 11.88 5.38 -24.32
CA TRP A 166 11.35 5.89 -25.58
C TRP A 166 10.03 6.62 -25.44
N GLU A 167 9.12 6.09 -24.62
CA GLU A 167 7.73 6.56 -24.56
C GLU A 167 7.43 7.48 -23.36
N ILE A 168 8.31 7.54 -22.34
CA ILE A 168 8.13 8.40 -21.15
C ILE A 168 9.39 9.21 -20.86
N GLY A 169 10.50 8.52 -20.62
CA GLY A 169 11.75 9.10 -20.17
C GLY A 169 12.27 10.21 -21.08
N ALA A 170 12.69 9.88 -22.31
CA ALA A 170 13.20 10.87 -23.25
C ALA A 170 12.17 11.95 -23.62
N PRO A 171 10.89 11.64 -23.95
CA PRO A 171 9.87 12.67 -24.17
C PRO A 171 9.78 13.72 -23.08
N ASN A 172 9.77 13.29 -21.81
CA ASN A 172 9.63 14.17 -20.66
C ASN A 172 10.74 15.25 -20.65
N TYR A 173 12.00 14.83 -20.78
CA TYR A 173 13.13 15.75 -20.74
C TYR A 173 13.33 16.52 -22.04
N LEU A 174 12.97 15.96 -23.20
CA LEU A 174 12.99 16.71 -24.46
C LEU A 174 12.00 17.88 -24.42
N LEU A 175 10.80 17.69 -23.87
CA LEU A 175 9.84 18.77 -23.68
C LEU A 175 10.35 19.83 -22.70
N HIS A 176 11.04 19.44 -21.62
CA HIS A 176 11.71 20.39 -20.72
C HIS A 176 12.77 21.21 -21.47
N ASN A 177 13.64 20.57 -22.25
CA ASN A 177 14.65 21.28 -23.05
C ASN A 177 13.99 22.31 -23.99
N LEU A 178 12.91 21.93 -24.69
CA LEU A 178 12.22 22.81 -25.64
C LEU A 178 11.58 24.05 -24.98
N VAL A 179 11.02 23.92 -23.77
CA VAL A 179 10.43 25.06 -23.04
C VAL A 179 11.49 25.95 -22.37
N LEU A 180 12.60 25.35 -21.89
CA LEU A 180 13.69 26.05 -21.22
C LEU A 180 14.57 26.83 -22.21
N LEU A 181 14.86 26.27 -23.38
CA LEU A 181 15.64 26.96 -24.42
C LEU A 181 14.80 27.95 -25.23
N GLY A 182 13.49 27.75 -25.33
CA GLY A 182 12.59 28.65 -26.08
C GLY A 182 13.07 28.88 -27.51
N GLU A 183 13.09 30.14 -27.95
CA GLU A 183 13.50 30.53 -29.31
C GLU A 183 14.98 30.25 -29.64
N ALA A 184 15.81 29.85 -28.67
CA ALA A 184 17.16 29.39 -28.97
C ALA A 184 17.17 28.06 -29.76
N VAL A 185 16.08 27.28 -29.72
CA VAL A 185 15.91 26.07 -30.54
C VAL A 185 15.35 26.46 -31.92
N PRO A 186 16.06 26.16 -33.03
CA PRO A 186 15.54 26.41 -34.37
C PRO A 186 14.18 25.76 -34.61
N ALA A 187 13.30 26.44 -35.34
CA ALA A 187 11.91 26.03 -35.55
C ALA A 187 11.81 24.62 -36.16
N GLU A 188 12.68 24.27 -37.11
CA GLU A 188 12.70 22.96 -37.76
C GLU A 188 13.10 21.84 -36.79
N LEU A 189 14.08 22.11 -35.91
CA LEU A 189 14.49 21.14 -34.89
C LEU A 189 13.40 20.96 -33.83
N ARG A 190 12.75 22.06 -33.40
CA ARG A 190 11.60 22.02 -32.49
C ARG A 190 10.49 21.16 -33.05
N ALA A 191 10.09 21.40 -34.30
CA ALA A 191 9.06 20.61 -34.98
C ALA A 191 9.46 19.12 -35.08
N GLY A 192 10.69 18.82 -35.53
CA GLY A 192 11.18 17.45 -35.64
C GLY A 192 11.20 16.68 -34.31
N LEU A 193 11.61 17.32 -33.22
CA LEU A 193 11.56 16.71 -31.88
C LEU A 193 10.14 16.49 -31.39
N LEU A 194 9.22 17.43 -31.61
CA LEU A 194 7.80 17.27 -31.26
C LEU A 194 7.13 16.15 -32.08
N ASP A 195 7.52 16.00 -33.35
CA ASP A 195 7.07 14.90 -34.20
C ASP A 195 7.66 13.55 -33.77
N ALA A 196 8.93 13.51 -33.38
CA ALA A 196 9.55 12.33 -32.80
C ALA A 196 8.80 11.87 -31.53
N ILE A 197 8.47 12.81 -30.64
CA ILE A 197 7.67 12.49 -29.45
C ILE A 197 6.29 11.96 -29.86
N GLY A 198 5.62 12.59 -30.83
CA GLY A 198 4.34 12.09 -31.36
C GLY A 198 4.42 10.71 -32.01
N HIS A 199 5.57 10.36 -32.60
CA HIS A 199 5.83 9.04 -33.13
C HIS A 199 5.93 7.99 -32.03
N PHE A 200 6.62 8.27 -30.92
CA PHE A 200 6.78 7.33 -29.82
C PHE A 200 5.61 7.31 -28.84
N VAL A 201 4.85 8.41 -28.74
CA VAL A 201 3.67 8.55 -27.87
C VAL A 201 2.46 9.03 -28.70
N PRO A 202 1.97 8.21 -29.66
CA PRO A 202 0.85 8.60 -30.53
C PRO A 202 -0.49 8.61 -29.78
N ASP A 203 -0.69 7.71 -28.82
CA ASP A 203 -1.85 7.64 -27.94
C ASP A 203 -1.36 7.43 -26.49
N PRO A 204 -1.61 8.39 -25.56
CA PRO A 204 -1.13 8.27 -24.20
C PRO A 204 -1.77 7.11 -23.42
N ALA A 205 -2.91 6.59 -23.87
CA ALA A 205 -3.60 5.47 -23.23
C ALA A 205 -3.04 4.08 -23.61
N ARG A 206 -2.01 4.04 -24.46
CA ARG A 206 -1.44 2.79 -24.99
C ARG A 206 0.07 2.80 -24.93
N ARG A 207 0.64 1.62 -24.67
CA ARG A 207 2.05 1.35 -24.94
C ARG A 207 2.24 1.13 -26.42
N LYS A 208 3.08 1.94 -27.07
CA LYS A 208 3.28 1.85 -28.52
C LYS A 208 3.88 0.52 -28.92
N VAL A 209 4.94 0.05 -28.24
CA VAL A 209 5.65 -1.17 -28.66
C VAL A 209 4.81 -2.46 -28.51
N SER A 210 3.77 -2.46 -27.67
CA SER A 210 3.02 -3.70 -27.33
C SER A 210 1.50 -3.59 -27.36
N GLY A 211 0.92 -2.39 -27.51
CA GLY A 211 -0.52 -2.14 -27.51
C GLY A 211 -1.20 -2.28 -26.14
N VAL A 212 -0.44 -2.54 -25.08
CA VAL A 212 -0.95 -2.69 -23.71
C VAL A 212 -1.63 -1.39 -23.26
N PRO A 213 -2.88 -1.44 -22.71
CA PRO A 213 -3.49 -0.28 -22.08
C PRO A 213 -2.63 0.25 -20.93
N GLU A 214 -2.39 1.56 -20.90
CA GLU A 214 -1.68 2.21 -19.80
C GLU A 214 -2.65 2.54 -18.68
N VAL A 215 -2.20 2.35 -17.43
CA VAL A 215 -2.94 2.63 -16.19
C VAL A 215 -2.02 3.30 -15.18
N GLY A 216 -2.59 3.92 -14.15
CA GLY A 216 -1.83 4.51 -13.04
C GLY A 216 -0.77 5.51 -13.49
N GLY A 217 0.42 5.45 -12.88
CA GLY A 217 1.50 6.40 -13.13
C GLY A 217 1.92 6.51 -14.61
N ASN A 218 1.97 5.39 -15.35
CA ASN A 218 2.37 5.42 -16.76
C ASN A 218 1.36 6.19 -17.63
N LEU A 219 0.05 6.03 -17.34
CA LEU A 219 -1.00 6.77 -18.03
C LEU A 219 -0.86 8.27 -17.74
N ALA A 220 -0.69 8.63 -16.46
CA ALA A 220 -0.52 10.03 -16.05
C ALA A 220 0.72 10.68 -16.69
N ASP A 221 1.86 9.98 -16.72
CA ASP A 221 3.10 10.46 -17.35
C ASP A 221 2.89 10.73 -18.85
N LYS A 222 2.31 9.77 -19.57
CA LYS A 222 2.05 9.92 -21.01
C LYS A 222 1.05 11.01 -21.30
N VAL A 223 -0.02 11.12 -20.52
CA VAL A 223 -0.98 12.23 -20.63
C VAL A 223 -0.26 13.57 -20.42
N SER A 224 0.57 13.69 -19.38
CA SER A 224 1.36 14.89 -19.12
C SER A 224 2.31 15.23 -20.28
N ILE A 225 2.96 14.23 -20.88
CA ILE A 225 3.80 14.39 -22.08
C ILE A 225 2.96 14.89 -23.27
N THR A 226 1.82 14.27 -23.54
CA THR A 226 0.92 14.64 -24.64
C THR A 226 0.39 16.07 -24.47
N VAL A 227 -0.03 16.46 -23.26
CA VAL A 227 -0.48 17.84 -22.97
C VAL A 227 0.65 18.84 -23.24
N ARG A 228 1.84 18.61 -22.69
CA ARG A 228 2.99 19.50 -22.88
C ARG A 228 3.45 19.57 -24.34
N ARG A 229 3.38 18.46 -25.08
CA ARG A 229 3.62 18.43 -26.54
C ARG A 229 2.61 19.32 -27.26
N GLY A 230 1.31 19.14 -27.01
CA GLY A 230 0.25 19.93 -27.64
C GLY A 230 0.38 21.43 -27.35
N LEU A 231 0.75 21.79 -26.12
CA LEU A 231 1.02 23.17 -25.73
C LEU A 231 2.22 23.77 -26.49
N LEU A 232 3.34 23.02 -26.59
CA LEU A 232 4.54 23.49 -27.28
C LEU A 232 4.44 23.47 -28.81
N SER A 233 3.55 22.65 -29.38
CA SER A 233 3.27 22.62 -30.81
C SER A 233 2.14 23.58 -31.24
N GLY A 234 1.39 24.16 -30.28
CA GLY A 234 0.19 24.94 -30.57
C GLY A 234 -0.97 24.10 -31.13
N ASP A 235 -1.00 22.79 -30.86
CA ASP A 235 -1.98 21.86 -31.40
C ASP A 235 -3.09 21.58 -30.39
N ALA A 236 -4.27 22.16 -30.64
CA ALA A 236 -5.44 22.02 -29.79
C ALA A 236 -5.97 20.59 -29.73
N ALA A 237 -5.84 19.81 -30.80
CA ALA A 237 -6.32 18.43 -30.85
C ALA A 237 -5.43 17.52 -29.99
N VAL A 238 -4.10 17.72 -30.04
CA VAL A 238 -3.16 16.98 -29.18
C VAL A 238 -3.36 17.34 -27.71
N THR A 239 -3.54 18.62 -27.36
CA THR A 239 -3.84 19.04 -25.98
C THR A 239 -5.15 18.43 -25.48
N THR A 240 -6.19 18.43 -26.33
CA THR A 240 -7.49 17.82 -26.04
C THR A 240 -7.38 16.30 -25.83
N MET A 241 -6.60 15.61 -26.68
CA MET A 241 -6.34 14.18 -26.52
C MET A 241 -5.68 13.86 -25.18
N GLY A 242 -4.70 14.65 -24.76
CA GLY A 242 -4.09 14.49 -23.43
C GLY A 242 -5.12 14.66 -22.32
N ARG A 243 -5.87 15.78 -22.32
CA ARG A 243 -6.92 16.09 -21.35
C ARG A 243 -7.94 14.95 -21.20
N ASP A 244 -8.50 14.48 -22.32
CA ASP A 244 -9.61 13.52 -22.33
C ASP A 244 -9.18 12.09 -21.94
N LYS A 245 -7.88 11.82 -21.89
CA LYS A 245 -7.33 10.52 -21.47
C LYS A 245 -6.93 10.47 -20.00
N LEU A 246 -7.07 11.56 -19.25
CA LEU A 246 -6.70 11.59 -17.83
C LEU A 246 -7.74 10.90 -16.93
N GLY A 247 -9.04 10.99 -17.26
CA GLY A 247 -10.16 10.55 -16.40
C GLY A 247 -9.94 9.23 -15.63
N PRO A 248 -9.50 8.13 -16.27
CA PRO A 248 -9.30 6.84 -15.59
C PRO A 248 -8.29 6.86 -14.43
N VAL A 249 -7.46 7.89 -14.29
CA VAL A 249 -6.54 8.01 -13.13
C VAL A 249 -7.26 8.44 -11.86
N PHE A 250 -8.44 9.05 -11.96
CA PHE A 250 -9.22 9.56 -10.83
C PHE A 250 -10.08 8.50 -10.15
N ASP A 251 -10.35 7.40 -10.87
CA ASP A 251 -11.22 6.34 -10.40
C ASP A 251 -10.61 5.60 -9.20
N HIS A 252 -11.45 5.35 -8.19
CA HIS A 252 -11.10 4.40 -7.16
C HIS A 252 -11.26 2.96 -7.67
N VAL A 253 -10.35 2.09 -7.23
CA VAL A 253 -10.40 0.65 -7.49
C VAL A 253 -10.73 -0.13 -6.22
N SER A 254 -11.26 -1.33 -6.41
CA SER A 254 -11.50 -2.30 -5.34
C SER A 254 -10.53 -3.49 -5.38
N SER A 255 -9.67 -3.56 -6.40
CA SER A 255 -8.62 -4.57 -6.58
C SER A 255 -7.59 -4.11 -7.61
N GLY A 256 -6.35 -4.59 -7.51
CA GLY A 256 -5.28 -4.27 -8.47
C GLY A 256 -4.72 -2.86 -8.30
N ASP A 257 -4.15 -2.32 -9.39
CA ASP A 257 -3.47 -1.03 -9.43
C ASP A 257 -4.43 0.14 -9.33
N GLY A 258 -4.09 1.12 -8.50
CA GLY A 258 -4.86 2.36 -8.37
C GLY A 258 -5.09 2.77 -6.91
N TRP A 259 -5.84 3.87 -6.77
CA TRP A 259 -6.26 4.41 -5.48
C TRP A 259 -7.47 3.67 -4.96
N TYR A 260 -7.46 3.32 -3.67
CA TYR A 260 -8.62 2.76 -2.99
C TYR A 260 -9.34 3.85 -2.22
N PRO A 261 -10.64 3.70 -1.92
CA PRO A 261 -11.40 4.69 -1.18
C PRO A 261 -10.85 5.06 0.20
N ASP A 262 -10.04 4.18 0.83
CA ASP A 262 -9.41 4.43 2.13
C ASP A 262 -8.11 5.26 2.04
N GLY A 263 -7.67 5.61 0.83
CA GLY A 263 -6.42 6.30 0.53
C GLY A 263 -5.24 5.36 0.26
N SER A 264 -5.45 4.04 0.25
CA SER A 264 -4.41 3.08 -0.14
C SER A 264 -4.03 3.29 -1.60
N LEU A 265 -2.75 3.11 -1.92
CA LEU A 265 -2.28 3.03 -3.30
C LEU A 265 -1.55 1.71 -3.53
N ILE A 266 -2.07 0.93 -4.47
CA ILE A 266 -1.43 -0.29 -4.96
C ILE A 266 -0.87 -0.04 -6.35
N GLN A 267 0.34 -0.54 -6.58
CA GLN A 267 0.91 -0.68 -7.91
C GLN A 267 1.53 -2.07 -8.07
N HIS A 268 1.67 -2.51 -9.32
CA HIS A 268 2.20 -3.83 -9.67
C HIS A 268 1.37 -4.95 -9.04
N PHE A 269 0.05 -4.78 -9.18
CA PHE A 269 -1.06 -5.62 -8.79
C PHE A 269 -1.31 -5.75 -7.29
N TYR A 270 -0.28 -5.65 -6.44
CA TYR A 270 -0.43 -5.96 -5.01
C TYR A 270 0.66 -5.39 -4.08
N PHE A 271 1.40 -4.35 -4.47
CA PHE A 271 2.39 -3.73 -3.57
C PHE A 271 1.95 -2.33 -3.13
N ALA A 272 2.03 -2.08 -1.82
CA ALA A 272 1.79 -0.76 -1.23
C ALA A 272 2.83 0.25 -1.76
N TYR A 273 2.38 1.30 -2.44
CA TYR A 273 3.27 2.11 -3.27
C TYR A 273 3.06 3.62 -3.25
N THR A 274 2.35 4.15 -2.24
CA THR A 274 2.10 5.60 -2.08
C THR A 274 3.38 6.42 -2.27
N GLY A 275 4.49 6.01 -1.66
CA GLY A 275 5.76 6.72 -1.72
C GLY A 275 6.70 6.37 -2.88
N GLY A 276 6.28 5.48 -3.78
CA GLY A 276 6.98 5.21 -5.04
C GLY A 276 6.13 5.64 -6.24
N TYR A 277 5.37 4.73 -6.84
CA TYR A 277 4.53 5.06 -8.01
C TYR A 277 3.45 6.12 -7.73
N GLY A 278 3.02 6.29 -6.48
CA GLY A 278 2.14 7.39 -6.10
C GLY A 278 2.74 8.75 -6.34
N ASN A 279 4.05 8.92 -6.14
CA ASN A 279 4.73 10.19 -6.43
C ASN A 279 4.69 10.53 -7.93
N ALA A 280 4.92 9.55 -8.81
CA ALA A 280 4.82 9.76 -10.25
C ALA A 280 3.39 10.13 -10.65
N LEU A 281 2.41 9.40 -10.14
CA LEU A 281 1.00 9.65 -10.40
C LEU A 281 0.55 11.05 -9.93
N LEU A 282 0.90 11.44 -8.70
CA LEU A 282 0.58 12.76 -8.15
C LEU A 282 1.28 13.87 -8.95
N GLY A 283 2.59 13.72 -9.24
CA GLY A 283 3.38 14.74 -9.94
C GLY A 283 2.89 15.01 -11.36
N SER A 284 2.63 13.96 -12.14
CA SER A 284 2.16 14.11 -13.51
C SER A 284 0.72 14.65 -13.56
N THR A 285 -0.15 14.20 -12.66
CA THR A 285 -1.52 14.74 -12.55
C THR A 285 -1.51 16.20 -12.13
N ALA A 286 -0.75 16.56 -11.10
CA ALA A 286 -0.59 17.95 -10.64
C ALA A 286 -0.09 18.87 -11.75
N THR A 287 0.85 18.40 -12.57
CA THR A 287 1.36 19.14 -13.73
C THR A 287 0.23 19.43 -14.73
N VAL A 288 -0.58 18.44 -15.08
CA VAL A 288 -1.69 18.65 -16.02
C VAL A 288 -2.71 19.64 -15.46
N PHE A 289 -3.07 19.53 -14.19
CA PHE A 289 -3.97 20.48 -13.51
C PHE A 289 -3.42 21.91 -13.56
N ALA A 290 -2.15 22.08 -13.18
CA ALA A 290 -1.51 23.39 -13.17
C ALA A 290 -1.44 23.99 -14.58
N LEU A 291 -1.11 23.22 -15.60
CA LEU A 291 -0.98 23.73 -16.97
C LEU A 291 -2.33 24.05 -17.61
N LEU A 292 -3.36 23.23 -17.40
CA LEU A 292 -4.65 23.41 -18.08
C LEU A 292 -5.63 24.33 -17.33
N GLY A 293 -5.42 24.54 -16.02
CA GLY A 293 -6.30 25.37 -15.19
C GLY A 293 -6.46 26.80 -15.72
N GLY A 294 -7.71 27.23 -15.90
CA GLY A 294 -8.05 28.55 -16.43
C GLY A 294 -7.84 28.72 -17.94
N THR A 295 -7.59 27.63 -18.68
CA THR A 295 -7.48 27.62 -20.15
C THR A 295 -8.74 27.01 -20.79
N PRO A 296 -8.93 27.10 -22.12
CA PRO A 296 -10.01 26.38 -22.81
C PRO A 296 -9.97 24.85 -22.67
N TRP A 297 -8.85 24.29 -22.19
CA TRP A 297 -8.68 22.85 -21.94
C TRP A 297 -8.74 22.49 -20.45
N ASP A 298 -9.29 23.35 -19.59
CA ASP A 298 -9.48 23.04 -18.17
C ASP A 298 -10.21 21.69 -17.98
N LEU A 299 -9.87 20.98 -16.92
CA LEU A 299 -10.41 19.67 -16.63
C LEU A 299 -11.82 19.80 -16.07
N THR A 300 -12.81 19.29 -16.79
CA THR A 300 -14.23 19.33 -16.34
C THR A 300 -14.70 18.00 -15.74
N ASP A 301 -13.81 17.02 -15.63
CA ASP A 301 -14.12 15.71 -15.04
C ASP A 301 -14.62 15.88 -13.59
N PRO A 302 -15.80 15.34 -13.23
CA PRO A 302 -16.35 15.48 -11.88
C PRO A 302 -15.46 14.81 -10.81
N ASP A 303 -14.72 13.76 -11.18
CA ASP A 303 -13.88 12.98 -10.25
C ASP A 303 -12.50 13.62 -10.03
N ARG A 304 -12.20 14.73 -10.70
CA ARG A 304 -10.94 15.50 -10.50
C ARG A 304 -10.72 15.92 -9.05
N GLY A 305 -11.79 16.04 -8.25
CA GLY A 305 -11.74 16.33 -6.82
C GLY A 305 -11.06 15.24 -5.97
N ASN A 306 -10.99 14.01 -6.49
CA ASN A 306 -10.30 12.90 -5.82
C ASN A 306 -8.79 13.17 -5.67
N VAL A 307 -8.18 13.97 -6.54
CA VAL A 307 -6.73 14.26 -6.49
C VAL A 307 -6.34 14.98 -5.20
N THR A 308 -7.19 15.88 -4.70
CA THR A 308 -6.96 16.51 -3.39
C THR A 308 -7.06 15.49 -2.26
N ARG A 309 -7.96 14.51 -2.36
CA ARG A 309 -8.08 13.41 -1.38
C ARG A 309 -6.83 12.55 -1.35
N TRP A 310 -6.13 12.36 -2.47
CA TRP A 310 -4.85 11.64 -2.47
C TRP A 310 -3.83 12.27 -1.51
N ILE A 311 -3.84 13.61 -1.37
CA ILE A 311 -2.96 14.31 -0.44
C ILE A 311 -3.33 13.96 1.01
N PHE A 312 -4.58 14.21 1.41
CA PHE A 312 -4.97 14.12 2.83
C PHE A 312 -5.32 12.70 3.29
N ASP A 313 -5.90 11.88 2.42
CA ASP A 313 -6.24 10.49 2.72
C ASP A 313 -5.08 9.54 2.41
N GLY A 314 -4.24 9.87 1.42
CA GLY A 314 -3.15 9.01 0.93
C GLY A 314 -1.76 9.36 1.46
N PHE A 315 -1.29 10.58 1.20
CA PHE A 315 0.10 10.98 1.50
C PHE A 315 0.33 11.50 2.92
N GLU A 316 -0.51 12.41 3.42
CA GLU A 316 -0.33 13.04 4.73
C GLU A 316 -0.17 12.02 5.87
N PRO A 317 -0.98 10.95 5.96
CA PRO A 317 -0.86 9.99 7.05
C PRO A 317 0.44 9.18 6.98
N VAL A 318 1.10 9.10 5.83
CA VAL A 318 2.39 8.42 5.65
C VAL A 318 3.55 9.41 5.51
N MET A 319 3.37 10.63 6.00
CA MET A 319 4.45 11.61 6.16
C MET A 319 4.73 11.87 7.64
N PHE A 320 6.00 12.02 7.99
CA PHE A 320 6.42 12.38 9.34
C PHE A 320 7.68 13.25 9.29
N ARG A 321 7.59 14.50 9.75
CA ARG A 321 8.71 15.46 9.80
C ARG A 321 9.54 15.54 8.50
N GLY A 322 8.85 15.57 7.37
CA GLY A 322 9.45 15.64 6.03
C GLY A 322 10.03 14.34 5.50
N GLN A 323 9.79 13.22 6.19
CA GLN A 323 10.02 11.87 5.69
C GLN A 323 8.73 11.29 5.15
N LEU A 324 8.81 10.51 4.07
CA LEU A 324 7.73 9.66 3.58
C LEU A 324 8.07 8.22 3.97
N LEU A 325 7.18 7.58 4.73
CA LEU A 325 7.50 6.34 5.45
C LEU A 325 7.94 5.22 4.50
N ALA A 326 8.97 4.45 4.90
CA ALA A 326 9.60 3.48 4.03
C ALA A 326 8.69 2.30 3.65
N ASN A 327 7.73 1.94 4.52
CA ASN A 327 6.82 0.82 4.31
C ASN A 327 5.81 1.01 3.16
N VAL A 328 5.77 2.19 2.52
CA VAL A 328 4.97 2.48 1.32
C VAL A 328 5.82 2.79 0.08
N ARG A 329 7.12 2.45 0.09
CA ARG A 329 8.07 2.76 -1.00
C ARG A 329 8.50 1.55 -1.84
N GLY A 330 7.96 0.36 -1.54
CA GLY A 330 8.27 -0.88 -2.25
C GLY A 330 9.78 -1.14 -2.33
N ARG A 331 10.28 -1.55 -3.49
CA ARG A 331 11.72 -1.82 -3.69
C ARG A 331 12.62 -0.58 -3.59
N GLY A 332 12.03 0.63 -3.60
CA GLY A 332 12.74 1.91 -3.52
C GLY A 332 13.52 2.10 -2.21
N ILE A 333 13.23 1.32 -1.16
CA ILE A 333 14.00 1.33 0.09
C ILE A 333 15.47 0.91 -0.10
N SER A 334 15.81 0.24 -1.21
CA SER A 334 17.16 -0.20 -1.53
C SER A 334 18.00 0.82 -2.31
N ARG A 335 17.48 2.04 -2.52
CA ARG A 335 18.14 3.10 -3.27
C ARG A 335 18.70 4.16 -2.31
N PRO A 336 20.01 4.47 -2.36
CA PRO A 336 20.58 5.50 -1.49
C PRO A 336 20.03 6.91 -1.79
N HIS A 337 19.75 7.19 -3.07
CA HIS A 337 19.34 8.52 -3.52
C HIS A 337 17.83 8.77 -3.40
N ASP A 338 17.01 7.71 -3.32
CA ASP A 338 15.56 7.79 -3.09
C ASP A 338 15.25 7.51 -1.61
N ASN A 339 15.94 8.16 -0.67
CA ASN A 339 15.64 8.00 0.76
C ASN A 339 14.29 8.66 1.15
N ASP A 340 13.86 8.46 2.40
CA ASP A 340 12.55 8.93 2.89
C ASP A 340 12.34 10.45 2.71
N TYR A 341 13.41 11.27 2.80
CA TYR A 341 13.33 12.73 2.56
C TYR A 341 13.25 13.07 1.08
N ALA A 342 14.02 12.38 0.23
CA ALA A 342 14.03 12.62 -1.20
C ALA A 342 12.66 12.36 -1.83
N VAL A 343 12.02 11.25 -1.45
CA VAL A 343 10.68 10.93 -1.94
C VAL A 343 9.58 11.82 -1.33
N ALA A 344 9.74 12.30 -0.10
CA ALA A 344 8.84 13.28 0.49
C ALA A 344 8.93 14.63 -0.22
N ARG A 345 10.16 15.09 -0.53
CA ARG A 345 10.38 16.33 -1.30
C ARG A 345 9.67 16.28 -2.65
N SER A 346 9.72 15.14 -3.35
CA SER A 346 8.98 14.95 -4.60
C SER A 346 7.47 15.08 -4.41
N ALA A 347 6.91 14.48 -3.36
CA ALA A 347 5.50 14.61 -3.02
C ALA A 347 5.11 16.07 -2.71
N LEU A 348 5.88 16.75 -1.84
CA LEU A 348 5.64 18.14 -1.45
C LEU A 348 5.74 19.11 -2.63
N ALA A 349 6.69 18.87 -3.54
CA ALA A 349 6.79 19.63 -4.78
C ALA A 349 5.54 19.43 -5.65
N ALA A 350 5.07 18.20 -5.82
CA ALA A 350 3.85 17.91 -6.58
C ALA A 350 2.60 18.53 -5.94
N MET A 351 2.47 18.48 -4.61
CA MET A 351 1.41 19.14 -3.85
C MET A 351 1.42 20.66 -4.08
N THR A 352 2.61 21.27 -4.10
CA THR A 352 2.78 22.70 -4.36
C THR A 352 2.36 23.08 -5.78
N VAL A 353 2.65 22.23 -6.77
CA VAL A 353 2.18 22.40 -8.15
C VAL A 353 0.65 22.29 -8.21
N LEU A 354 0.07 21.27 -7.59
CA LEU A 354 -1.38 21.06 -7.57
C LEU A 354 -2.13 22.25 -6.93
N ALA A 355 -1.57 22.84 -5.88
CA ALA A 355 -2.15 23.97 -5.15
C ALA A 355 -2.41 25.22 -6.03
N GLN A 356 -1.77 25.32 -7.20
CA GLN A 356 -2.04 26.41 -8.16
C GLN A 356 -3.40 26.28 -8.85
N ALA A 357 -3.95 25.07 -8.93
CA ALA A 357 -5.25 24.77 -9.52
C ALA A 357 -6.30 24.35 -8.48
N ALA A 358 -5.94 24.34 -7.19
CA ALA A 358 -6.81 23.93 -6.10
C ALA A 358 -7.82 25.03 -5.71
N SER A 359 -8.91 24.62 -5.04
CA SER A 359 -9.84 25.54 -4.40
C SER A 359 -9.10 26.40 -3.35
N PRO A 360 -9.61 27.59 -2.97
CA PRO A 360 -8.98 28.40 -1.93
C PRO A 360 -8.81 27.66 -0.59
N GLU A 361 -9.80 26.85 -0.22
CA GLU A 361 -9.77 26.03 1.00
C GLU A 361 -8.68 24.94 0.92
N ASP A 362 -8.66 24.17 -0.16
CA ASP A 362 -7.67 23.11 -0.35
C ASP A 362 -6.27 23.69 -0.47
N ARG A 363 -6.11 24.81 -1.16
CA ARG A 363 -4.84 25.52 -1.28
C ARG A 363 -4.29 25.91 0.09
N GLN A 364 -5.14 26.41 1.00
CA GLN A 364 -4.72 26.77 2.36
C GLN A 364 -4.28 25.53 3.16
N ARG A 365 -5.03 24.43 3.06
CA ARG A 365 -4.69 23.16 3.73
C ARG A 365 -3.39 22.56 3.20
N ILE A 366 -3.21 22.55 1.88
CA ILE A 366 -1.97 22.10 1.23
C ILE A 366 -0.80 23.00 1.65
N ALA A 367 -0.99 24.32 1.71
CA ALA A 367 0.05 25.25 2.14
C ALA A 367 0.52 24.96 3.58
N ALA A 368 -0.40 24.73 4.52
CA ALA A 368 -0.03 24.40 5.91
C ALA A 368 0.73 23.06 6.02
N LEU A 369 0.33 22.05 5.26
CA LEU A 369 1.01 20.75 5.18
C LEU A 369 2.43 20.91 4.59
N VAL A 370 2.56 21.65 3.48
CA VAL A 370 3.85 21.93 2.86
C VAL A 370 4.74 22.72 3.81
N ALA A 371 4.20 23.74 4.50
CA ALA A 371 4.96 24.51 5.49
C ALA A 371 5.51 23.62 6.62
N GLU A 372 4.70 22.70 7.15
CA GLU A 372 5.10 21.73 8.18
C GLU A 372 6.28 20.87 7.73
N HIS A 373 6.12 20.16 6.62
CA HIS A 373 7.11 19.19 6.19
C HIS A 373 8.32 19.81 5.50
N ALA A 374 8.18 20.99 4.89
CA ALA A 374 9.32 21.71 4.33
C ALA A 374 10.28 22.20 5.44
N THR A 375 9.70 22.67 6.55
CA THR A 375 10.46 23.19 7.70
C THR A 375 11.11 22.07 8.49
N SER A 376 10.36 21.01 8.80
CA SER A 376 10.86 19.88 9.60
C SER A 376 11.77 18.93 8.80
N GLY A 377 11.65 18.92 7.47
CA GLY A 377 12.29 17.95 6.58
C GLY A 377 13.60 18.36 5.91
N GLY A 378 14.05 19.61 6.04
CA GLY A 378 15.20 20.11 5.27
C GLY A 378 14.91 20.23 3.76
N PHE A 379 13.65 20.47 3.38
CA PHE A 379 13.23 20.56 1.97
C PHE A 379 14.08 21.57 1.19
N TYR A 380 14.28 22.75 1.76
CA TYR A 380 15.01 23.85 1.12
C TYR A 380 16.52 23.58 0.94
N GLU A 381 17.08 22.60 1.65
CA GLU A 381 18.51 22.26 1.55
C GLU A 381 18.83 21.56 0.23
N THR A 382 17.89 20.79 -0.31
CA THR A 382 18.09 19.94 -1.50
C THR A 382 17.11 20.19 -2.64
N ALA A 383 16.09 21.04 -2.42
CA ALA A 383 15.14 21.44 -3.45
C ALA A 383 15.82 22.19 -4.63
N THR A 384 15.20 22.09 -5.80
CA THR A 384 15.58 22.89 -6.98
C THR A 384 15.11 24.34 -6.81
N VAL A 385 15.69 25.26 -7.59
CA VAL A 385 15.31 26.69 -7.56
C VAL A 385 13.80 26.88 -7.77
N GLY A 386 13.22 26.20 -8.77
CA GLY A 386 11.78 26.23 -9.02
C GLY A 386 10.94 25.69 -7.87
N GLN A 387 11.37 24.60 -7.23
CA GLN A 387 10.68 24.04 -6.07
C GLN A 387 10.70 25.00 -4.87
N ILE A 388 11.83 25.66 -4.60
CA ILE A 388 11.94 26.65 -3.52
C ILE A 388 10.97 27.81 -3.79
N ALA A 389 10.96 28.35 -5.02
CA ALA A 389 10.10 29.46 -5.39
C ALA A 389 8.62 29.13 -5.25
N LEU A 390 8.19 28.00 -5.78
CA LEU A 390 6.81 27.57 -5.68
C LEU A 390 6.39 27.33 -4.21
N ALA A 391 7.25 26.68 -3.42
CA ALA A 391 6.95 26.38 -2.02
C ALA A 391 6.83 27.67 -1.19
N ARG A 392 7.74 28.64 -1.38
CA ARG A 392 7.68 29.94 -0.71
C ARG A 392 6.48 30.76 -1.13
N ARG A 393 6.14 30.78 -2.41
CA ARG A 393 4.94 31.46 -2.93
C ARG A 393 3.67 30.88 -2.32
N LEU A 394 3.62 29.56 -2.12
CA LEU A 394 2.47 28.90 -1.51
C LEU A 394 2.40 29.11 0.01
N THR A 395 3.53 29.04 0.70
CA THR A 395 3.61 29.00 2.18
C THR A 395 3.85 30.37 2.83
N GLY A 396 4.11 31.42 2.05
CA GLY A 396 4.36 32.78 2.56
C GLY A 396 3.24 33.26 3.48
N GLY A 397 3.55 33.44 4.77
CA GLY A 397 2.60 33.85 5.80
C GLY A 397 1.65 32.76 6.30
N VAL A 398 1.81 31.51 5.86
CA VAL A 398 1.01 30.36 6.30
C VAL A 398 1.73 29.63 7.44
N PRO A 399 1.13 29.49 8.63
CA PRO A 399 1.74 28.72 9.71
C PRO A 399 1.82 27.22 9.36
N PRO A 400 2.87 26.51 9.80
CA PRO A 400 2.93 25.05 9.76
C PRO A 400 1.70 24.40 10.38
N ARG A 401 1.27 23.27 9.80
CA ARG A 401 0.13 22.48 10.30
C ARG A 401 0.33 21.94 11.73
N GLY A 402 1.58 21.71 12.16
CA GLY A 402 1.93 21.13 13.46
C GLY A 402 2.02 19.60 13.44
N ASP A 403 2.20 18.98 14.61
CA ASP A 403 2.26 17.51 14.73
C ASP A 403 0.92 16.85 14.34
N LEU A 404 0.98 15.70 13.65
CA LEU A 404 -0.22 14.97 13.26
C LEU A 404 -0.69 14.15 14.45
N THR A 405 -2.00 14.12 14.67
CA THR A 405 -2.62 13.19 15.63
C THR A 405 -3.67 12.40 14.88
N LEU A 406 -3.35 11.14 14.59
CA LEU A 406 -4.13 10.31 13.68
C LEU A 406 -3.90 8.83 13.99
N THR A 407 -4.94 8.02 13.85
CA THR A 407 -4.79 6.57 13.76
C THR A 407 -5.55 6.11 12.53
N LYS A 408 -4.85 5.50 11.59
CA LYS A 408 -5.39 5.14 10.29
C LYS A 408 -5.00 3.70 9.92
N VAL A 409 -6.02 2.95 9.52
CA VAL A 409 -5.88 1.64 8.90
C VAL A 409 -6.07 1.82 7.40
N TYR A 410 -5.08 1.43 6.62
CA TYR A 410 -5.15 1.31 5.17
C TYR A 410 -5.38 -0.15 4.82
N ALA A 411 -6.65 -0.56 4.84
CA ALA A 411 -7.05 -1.93 4.58
C ALA A 411 -6.76 -2.36 3.14
N GLY A 412 -6.80 -1.42 2.18
CA GLY A 412 -6.51 -1.68 0.77
C GLY A 412 -5.05 -2.04 0.48
N MET A 413 -4.12 -1.63 1.34
CA MET A 413 -2.69 -1.92 1.20
C MET A 413 -2.03 -2.56 2.43
N ASP A 414 -2.82 -3.13 3.34
CA ASP A 414 -2.36 -3.80 4.57
C ASP A 414 -1.33 -2.95 5.35
N ARG A 415 -1.64 -1.67 5.58
CA ARG A 415 -0.82 -0.74 6.38
C ARG A 415 -1.59 -0.19 7.56
N PHE A 416 -0.87 0.07 8.64
CA PHE A 416 -1.37 0.78 9.81
C PHE A 416 -0.44 1.92 10.17
N VAL A 417 -1.00 3.07 10.54
CA VAL A 417 -0.24 4.23 11.03
C VAL A 417 -0.91 4.84 12.25
N HIS A 418 -0.11 5.13 13.27
CA HIS A 418 -0.52 5.79 14.50
C HIS A 418 0.43 6.96 14.80
N HIS A 419 -0.07 8.18 14.61
CA HIS A 419 0.60 9.43 14.94
C HIS A 419 0.14 9.96 16.29
N ARG A 420 1.12 10.36 17.11
CA ARG A 420 0.95 11.19 18.30
C ARG A 420 1.98 12.32 18.24
N PRO A 421 1.82 13.37 19.07
CA PRO A 421 2.88 14.36 19.24
C PRO A 421 4.25 13.67 19.45
N GLY A 422 5.22 14.03 18.63
CA GLY A 422 6.58 13.49 18.69
C GLY A 422 6.88 12.15 18.02
N TYR A 423 5.91 11.33 17.61
CA TYR A 423 6.19 10.04 16.96
C TYR A 423 5.13 9.54 15.97
N ALA A 424 5.55 8.66 15.06
CA ALA A 424 4.68 7.83 14.24
C ALA A 424 5.08 6.35 14.37
N PHE A 425 4.13 5.51 14.78
CA PHE A 425 4.27 4.05 14.81
C PHE A 425 3.49 3.42 13.67
N THR A 426 4.12 2.52 12.93
CA THR A 426 3.47 1.88 11.77
C THR A 426 3.65 0.38 11.76
N VAL A 427 2.73 -0.32 11.09
CA VAL A 427 2.83 -1.75 10.81
C VAL A 427 2.70 -1.99 9.31
N ALA A 428 3.62 -2.78 8.77
CA ALA A 428 3.58 -3.28 7.39
C ALA A 428 3.14 -4.74 7.37
N GLY A 429 1.91 -4.98 6.92
CA GLY A 429 1.35 -6.32 6.76
C GLY A 429 1.37 -6.82 5.32
N ARG A 430 0.88 -8.04 5.15
CA ARG A 430 0.59 -8.68 3.87
C ARG A 430 -0.59 -9.62 3.99
N SER A 431 -1.16 -10.05 2.87
CA SER A 431 -2.32 -10.96 2.84
C SER A 431 -2.43 -11.63 1.47
N SER A 432 -3.56 -12.27 1.20
CA SER A 432 -3.95 -12.65 -0.15
C SER A 432 -4.13 -11.48 -1.13
N ARG A 433 -4.25 -10.24 -0.62
CA ARG A 433 -4.39 -9.02 -1.42
C ARG A 433 -3.05 -8.33 -1.67
N VAL A 434 -2.20 -8.23 -0.65
CA VAL A 434 -0.94 -7.45 -0.67
C VAL A 434 0.28 -8.35 -0.49
N GLY A 435 1.32 -8.14 -1.29
CA GLY A 435 2.56 -8.90 -1.23
C GLY A 435 3.48 -8.48 -0.08
N ALA A 436 4.30 -9.42 0.41
CA ALA A 436 5.28 -9.20 1.47
C ALA A 436 6.30 -8.12 1.13
N TYR A 437 6.88 -8.22 -0.07
CA TYR A 437 7.90 -7.30 -0.57
C TYR A 437 7.99 -7.41 -2.08
N GLU A 438 8.48 -6.36 -2.72
CA GLU A 438 8.84 -6.36 -4.14
C GLU A 438 10.35 -6.38 -4.28
N ALA A 439 10.89 -7.24 -5.14
CA ALA A 439 12.28 -7.22 -5.56
C ALA A 439 12.35 -7.37 -7.09
N GLY A 440 12.96 -6.41 -7.77
CA GLY A 440 12.97 -6.35 -9.22
C GLY A 440 14.10 -5.48 -9.72
N ASN A 441 14.62 -5.74 -10.92
CA ASN A 441 15.80 -5.04 -11.47
C ASN A 441 17.02 -5.03 -10.55
N ASN A 442 17.26 -6.13 -9.83
CA ASN A 442 18.31 -6.24 -8.80
C ASN A 442 18.16 -5.24 -7.63
N GLU A 443 16.94 -4.80 -7.34
CA GLU A 443 16.61 -3.93 -6.21
C GLU A 443 15.90 -4.72 -5.10
N ASN A 444 16.08 -4.29 -3.85
CA ASN A 444 15.49 -4.85 -2.64
C ASN A 444 15.77 -6.35 -2.42
N LEU A 445 17.02 -6.75 -2.68
CA LEU A 445 17.45 -8.15 -2.69
C LEU A 445 17.42 -8.84 -1.31
N ARG A 446 17.17 -8.09 -0.24
CA ARG A 446 17.03 -8.60 1.14
C ARG A 446 15.72 -8.15 1.82
N GLY A 447 14.71 -7.76 1.06
CA GLY A 447 13.44 -7.25 1.56
C GLY A 447 12.47 -8.30 2.14
N TRP A 448 12.90 -9.56 2.27
CA TRP A 448 12.04 -10.76 2.43
C TRP A 448 10.92 -10.63 3.46
N TYR A 449 11.19 -9.97 4.59
CA TYR A 449 10.31 -9.91 5.74
C TYR A 449 9.70 -8.52 5.98
N THR A 450 9.86 -7.57 5.05
CA THR A 450 9.39 -6.17 5.21
C THR A 450 7.88 -6.03 5.32
N GLY A 451 7.10 -7.02 4.86
CA GLY A 451 5.64 -7.10 5.03
C GLY A 451 5.17 -8.15 6.03
N ASP A 452 6.08 -8.77 6.80
CA ASP A 452 5.76 -9.83 7.78
C ASP A 452 5.40 -9.27 9.17
N GLY A 453 4.67 -8.15 9.19
CA GLY A 453 4.35 -7.42 10.41
C GLY A 453 5.49 -6.53 10.88
N MET A 454 6.28 -5.98 9.95
CA MET A 454 7.37 -5.08 10.30
C MET A 454 6.79 -3.83 10.96
N THR A 455 7.27 -3.51 12.16
CA THR A 455 6.94 -2.27 12.85
C THR A 455 8.00 -1.22 12.59
N MET A 456 7.60 0.03 12.39
CA MET A 456 8.55 1.15 12.29
C MET A 456 8.16 2.26 13.26
N LEU A 457 9.13 2.79 13.99
CA LEU A 457 8.97 3.88 14.94
C LEU A 457 9.80 5.09 14.51
N TYR A 458 9.11 6.07 13.94
CA TYR A 458 9.67 7.37 13.58
C TYR A 458 9.49 8.33 14.76
N ASN A 459 10.53 9.09 15.10
CA ASN A 459 10.51 10.04 16.22
C ASN A 459 11.50 11.20 15.97
N ALA A 460 12.07 11.79 17.02
CA ALA A 460 13.06 12.86 16.87
C ALA A 460 14.34 12.43 16.13
N ASP A 461 14.65 11.13 16.10
CA ASP A 461 15.72 10.59 15.29
C ASP A 461 15.34 10.64 13.81
N ARG A 462 15.97 11.59 13.12
CA ARG A 462 15.77 11.88 11.70
C ARG A 462 16.52 10.92 10.77
N THR A 463 17.42 10.10 11.29
CA THR A 463 18.34 9.27 10.51
C THR A 463 18.06 7.77 10.61
N GLN A 464 17.25 7.34 11.58
CA GLN A 464 16.89 5.94 11.86
C GLN A 464 16.66 5.05 10.62
N TYR A 465 15.96 5.53 9.59
CA TYR A 465 15.68 4.77 8.36
C TYR A 465 16.29 5.34 7.07
N THR A 466 17.10 6.40 7.19
CA THR A 466 17.65 7.15 6.04
C THR A 466 19.18 7.12 5.95
N ASP A 467 19.87 6.93 7.07
CA ASP A 467 21.33 6.96 7.13
C ASP A 467 21.95 5.56 7.22
N GLY A 468 21.86 4.79 6.14
CA GLY A 468 22.55 3.49 6.06
C GLY A 468 21.85 2.34 6.79
N PHE A 469 20.61 2.51 7.25
CA PHE A 469 19.80 1.44 7.86
C PHE A 469 19.68 0.22 6.95
N TRP A 470 19.09 0.40 5.76
CA TRP A 470 18.78 -0.69 4.82
C TRP A 470 19.97 -1.57 4.42
N PRO A 471 21.17 -1.02 4.11
CA PRO A 471 22.32 -1.86 3.77
C PRO A 471 22.97 -2.55 4.99
N THR A 472 22.73 -2.11 6.23
CA THR A 472 23.44 -2.62 7.43
C THR A 472 22.56 -3.44 8.39
N VAL A 473 21.25 -3.25 8.36
CA VAL A 473 20.29 -3.93 9.25
C VAL A 473 20.31 -5.46 9.04
N ASP A 474 20.04 -6.20 10.12
CA ASP A 474 19.71 -7.62 9.98
C ASP A 474 18.33 -7.81 9.33
N SER A 475 18.31 -8.21 8.07
CA SER A 475 17.04 -8.49 7.39
C SER A 475 16.22 -9.62 8.04
N TYR A 476 16.82 -10.50 8.85
CA TYR A 476 16.09 -11.53 9.61
C TYR A 476 15.53 -11.01 10.94
N ARG A 477 15.93 -9.82 11.37
CA ARG A 477 15.46 -9.20 12.61
C ARG A 477 14.97 -7.78 12.35
N LEU A 478 14.11 -7.62 11.36
CA LEU A 478 13.37 -6.36 11.20
C LEU A 478 12.39 -6.24 12.39
N PRO A 479 12.24 -5.04 13.00
CA PRO A 479 11.38 -4.88 14.17
C PRO A 479 9.95 -5.35 13.89
N GLY A 480 9.32 -5.99 14.87
CA GLY A 480 7.95 -6.51 14.77
C GLY A 480 7.82 -7.85 14.05
N VAL A 481 8.78 -8.29 13.23
CA VAL A 481 8.66 -9.51 12.40
C VAL A 481 8.69 -10.79 13.25
N THR A 482 7.88 -11.78 12.86
CA THR A 482 8.01 -13.19 13.29
C THR A 482 8.43 -14.05 12.10
N ASN A 483 9.60 -14.67 12.14
CA ASN A 483 10.18 -15.40 11.02
C ASN A 483 11.05 -16.58 11.48
N ALA A 484 11.41 -17.43 10.52
CA ALA A 484 12.42 -18.46 10.75
C ALA A 484 13.81 -17.84 10.96
N THR A 485 14.63 -18.45 11.81
CA THR A 485 16.00 -18.01 12.05
C THR A 485 16.87 -18.22 10.81
N ARG A 486 17.95 -17.44 10.67
CA ARG A 486 18.89 -17.55 9.54
C ARG A 486 19.51 -18.94 9.46
N GLU A 487 19.81 -19.54 10.61
CA GLU A 487 20.45 -20.84 10.73
C GLU A 487 19.53 -21.97 10.28
N SER A 488 18.21 -21.84 10.52
CA SER A 488 17.23 -22.86 10.15
C SER A 488 16.61 -22.67 8.76
N TYR A 489 16.59 -21.42 8.23
CA TYR A 489 16.08 -21.10 6.90
C TYR A 489 16.94 -20.02 6.21
N PRO A 490 18.09 -20.39 5.61
CA PRO A 490 18.98 -19.44 4.97
C PRO A 490 18.46 -18.97 3.61
N ARG A 491 18.22 -17.67 3.51
CA ARG A 491 17.88 -16.88 2.32
C ARG A 491 19.08 -16.16 1.72
N THR A 492 19.04 -16.00 0.40
CA THR A 492 20.02 -15.28 -0.40
C THR A 492 19.34 -14.30 -1.36
N ALA A 493 20.09 -13.37 -1.96
CA ALA A 493 19.57 -12.45 -2.98
C ALA A 493 18.87 -13.17 -4.15
N LYS A 494 19.28 -14.42 -4.44
CA LYS A 494 18.70 -15.26 -5.50
C LYS A 494 17.32 -15.81 -5.14
N ASP A 495 16.87 -15.70 -3.90
CA ASP A 495 15.55 -16.17 -3.46
C ASP A 495 14.44 -15.15 -3.69
N THR A 496 14.78 -13.99 -4.25
CA THR A 496 13.86 -12.89 -4.57
C THR A 496 13.28 -12.99 -5.99
N ALA A 497 12.15 -12.33 -6.22
CA ALA A 497 11.49 -12.26 -7.52
C ALA A 497 10.60 -11.02 -7.64
N TRP A 498 10.23 -10.65 -8.87
CA TRP A 498 9.29 -9.56 -9.12
C TRP A 498 7.92 -9.79 -8.48
N TYR A 499 7.49 -11.05 -8.48
CA TYR A 499 6.15 -11.44 -8.12
C TYR A 499 6.16 -12.76 -7.33
N GLY A 500 5.04 -13.08 -6.67
CA GLY A 500 4.83 -14.36 -6.02
C GLY A 500 4.82 -14.37 -4.49
N PHE A 501 4.88 -13.19 -3.85
CA PHE A 501 5.01 -13.11 -2.38
C PHE A 501 3.72 -12.78 -1.61
N ARG A 502 2.57 -13.30 -2.09
CA ARG A 502 1.25 -13.12 -1.45
C ARG A 502 0.82 -14.41 -0.77
N GLN A 503 0.35 -14.29 0.47
CA GLN A 503 -0.04 -15.47 1.24
C GLN A 503 -1.46 -15.89 0.88
N SER A 504 -1.82 -17.13 1.19
CA SER A 504 -3.17 -17.63 0.93
C SER A 504 -4.23 -17.05 1.88
N ASP A 505 -3.81 -16.67 3.08
CA ASP A 505 -4.69 -16.18 4.14
C ASP A 505 -5.09 -14.71 3.91
N PRO A 506 -6.40 -14.39 4.01
CA PRO A 506 -6.89 -13.03 3.83
C PRO A 506 -6.89 -12.17 5.10
N HIS A 507 -6.68 -12.72 6.30
CA HIS A 507 -6.85 -11.99 7.56
C HIS A 507 -5.64 -11.08 7.83
N THR A 508 -5.69 -9.89 7.25
CA THR A 508 -4.84 -8.76 7.62
C THR A 508 -5.68 -7.50 7.51
N GLY A 509 -5.70 -6.68 8.55
CA GLY A 509 -6.53 -5.48 8.58
C GLY A 509 -6.69 -4.95 9.99
N GLY A 510 -7.54 -3.94 10.15
CA GLY A 510 -7.71 -3.29 11.43
C GLY A 510 -8.99 -2.49 11.55
N VAL A 511 -9.20 -1.93 12.73
CA VAL A 511 -10.21 -0.93 13.03
C VAL A 511 -9.58 0.18 13.87
N ALA A 512 -9.98 1.43 13.63
CA ALA A 512 -9.57 2.57 14.43
C ALA A 512 -10.81 3.34 14.93
N LEU A 513 -10.76 3.74 16.20
CA LEU A 513 -11.76 4.56 16.88
C LEU A 513 -11.04 5.68 17.65
N GLY A 514 -10.80 6.80 16.97
CA GLY A 514 -9.94 7.87 17.50
C GLY A 514 -8.50 7.39 17.63
N ASP A 515 -7.99 7.30 18.86
CA ASP A 515 -6.65 6.82 19.21
C ASP A 515 -6.60 5.35 19.66
N LEU A 516 -7.77 4.71 19.75
CA LEU A 516 -7.93 3.30 20.06
C LEU A 516 -7.99 2.49 18.77
N SER A 517 -7.18 1.44 18.64
CA SER A 517 -7.23 0.58 17.44
C SER A 517 -6.90 -0.87 17.72
N ALA A 518 -7.31 -1.73 16.79
CA ALA A 518 -6.81 -3.08 16.63
C ALA A 518 -6.32 -3.25 15.19
N PHE A 519 -5.14 -3.86 15.00
CA PHE A 519 -4.65 -4.29 13.70
C PHE A 519 -4.14 -5.72 13.84
N GLY A 520 -4.80 -6.65 13.15
CA GLY A 520 -4.49 -8.07 13.17
C GLY A 520 -3.86 -8.52 11.85
N MET A 521 -2.88 -9.40 11.92
CA MET A 521 -2.27 -10.08 10.77
C MET A 521 -2.08 -11.57 11.08
N ARG A 522 -2.59 -12.42 10.19
CA ARG A 522 -2.17 -13.82 10.11
C ARG A 522 -0.92 -13.91 9.26
N THR A 523 0.12 -14.54 9.78
CA THR A 523 1.37 -14.77 9.05
C THR A 523 1.46 -16.23 8.66
N GLN A 524 1.70 -16.50 7.38
CA GLN A 524 2.11 -17.80 6.86
C GLN A 524 3.41 -17.61 6.09
N ALA A 525 4.53 -18.14 6.62
CA ALA A 525 5.81 -18.08 5.95
C ALA A 525 5.72 -18.67 4.54
N GLU A 526 6.28 -17.94 3.57
CA GLU A 526 6.26 -18.37 2.19
C GLU A 526 7.57 -19.01 1.77
N ARG A 527 7.44 -20.00 0.89
CA ARG A 527 8.58 -20.63 0.25
C ARG A 527 9.27 -19.62 -0.65
N ASP A 528 10.59 -19.66 -0.63
CA ASP A 528 11.40 -18.91 -1.58
C ASP A 528 11.06 -19.27 -3.03
N TYR A 529 11.06 -18.24 -3.89
CA TYR A 529 10.64 -18.37 -5.27
C TYR A 529 11.53 -19.34 -6.07
N HIS A 530 12.85 -19.25 -5.84
CA HIS A 530 13.85 -20.02 -6.56
C HIS A 530 14.26 -21.31 -5.84
N SER A 531 14.69 -21.24 -4.57
CA SER A 531 15.16 -22.43 -3.85
C SER A 531 14.02 -23.39 -3.47
N ARG A 532 12.78 -22.89 -3.35
CA ARG A 532 11.56 -23.66 -3.00
C ARG A 532 11.69 -24.47 -1.71
N GLN A 533 12.57 -24.07 -0.80
CA GLN A 533 12.78 -24.75 0.47
C GLN A 533 11.45 -24.82 1.25
N PRO A 534 11.08 -25.99 1.78
CA PRO A 534 9.84 -26.13 2.55
C PRO A 534 9.90 -25.29 3.82
N ILE A 535 8.81 -24.63 4.15
CA ILE A 535 8.61 -23.91 5.41
C ILE A 535 7.11 -23.93 5.72
N ASP A 536 6.75 -24.12 6.98
CA ASP A 536 5.37 -24.16 7.44
C ASP A 536 5.11 -23.26 8.66
N LEU A 537 6.01 -22.32 8.94
CA LEU A 537 5.86 -21.37 10.03
C LEU A 537 4.59 -20.53 9.85
N THR A 538 3.75 -20.51 10.88
CA THR A 538 2.57 -19.68 10.98
C THR A 538 2.55 -18.91 12.30
N ALA A 539 1.87 -17.78 12.32
CA ALA A 539 1.66 -16.97 13.54
C ALA A 539 0.41 -16.10 13.43
N ARG A 540 -0.10 -15.67 14.58
CA ARG A 540 -1.16 -14.66 14.72
C ARG A 540 -0.59 -13.46 15.45
N LYS A 541 -0.60 -12.30 14.82
CA LYS A 541 0.06 -11.09 15.32
C LYS A 541 -0.97 -9.98 15.39
N SER A 542 -1.05 -9.30 16.53
CA SER A 542 -1.95 -8.17 16.71
C SER A 542 -1.22 -6.99 17.35
N TRP A 543 -1.56 -5.79 16.91
CA TRP A 543 -1.09 -4.53 17.49
C TRP A 543 -2.29 -3.68 17.89
N PHE A 544 -2.29 -3.20 19.13
CA PHE A 544 -3.35 -2.37 19.69
C PHE A 544 -2.78 -1.03 20.16
N THR A 545 -3.43 0.08 19.85
CA THR A 545 -3.03 1.40 20.38
C THR A 545 -4.05 1.91 21.37
N PHE A 546 -3.57 2.50 22.47
CA PHE A 546 -4.39 3.10 23.54
C PHE A 546 -3.85 4.50 23.84
N GLY A 547 -3.93 5.41 22.87
CA GLY A 547 -3.15 6.64 22.92
C GLY A 547 -1.66 6.30 22.81
N ASP A 548 -0.87 6.69 23.81
CA ASP A 548 0.60 6.55 23.77
C ASP A 548 1.12 5.14 24.12
N THR A 549 0.24 4.22 24.53
CA THR A 549 0.60 2.82 24.79
C THR A 549 0.28 1.95 23.58
N ILE A 550 1.27 1.23 23.07
CA ILE A 550 1.09 0.24 22.01
C ILE A 550 1.31 -1.16 22.60
N VAL A 551 0.39 -2.08 22.33
CA VAL A 551 0.47 -3.48 22.78
C VAL A 551 0.67 -4.37 21.56
N ALA A 552 1.69 -5.23 21.56
CA ALA A 552 1.97 -6.18 20.50
C ALA A 552 1.86 -7.61 21.04
N LEU A 553 0.97 -8.40 20.43
CA LEU A 553 0.68 -9.77 20.83
C LEU A 553 0.96 -10.76 19.71
N GLY A 554 1.52 -11.90 20.09
CA GLY A 554 1.73 -13.06 19.23
C GLY A 554 1.15 -14.32 19.85
N ALA A 555 0.43 -15.11 19.06
CA ALA A 555 -0.08 -16.42 19.48
C ALA A 555 -0.02 -17.43 18.33
N ASP A 556 -0.20 -18.70 18.68
CA ASP A 556 -0.28 -19.81 17.72
C ASP A 556 0.95 -19.92 16.82
N ILE A 557 2.13 -19.49 17.33
CA ILE A 557 3.38 -19.52 16.58
C ILE A 557 3.82 -20.98 16.48
N SER A 558 3.72 -21.51 15.27
CA SER A 558 3.88 -22.95 15.03
C SER A 558 4.67 -23.23 13.76
N ALA A 559 5.63 -24.15 13.84
CA ALA A 559 6.33 -24.72 12.69
C ALA A 559 6.77 -26.15 13.00
N SER A 560 6.89 -27.01 12.00
CA SER A 560 7.41 -28.37 12.17
C SER A 560 8.88 -28.52 11.74
N ASN A 561 9.39 -27.59 10.93
CA ASN A 561 10.64 -27.79 10.21
C ASN A 561 11.68 -26.67 10.33
N VAL A 562 11.41 -25.63 11.13
CA VAL A 562 12.31 -24.47 11.31
C VAL A 562 12.32 -24.01 12.76
N ALA A 563 13.37 -23.30 13.16
CA ALA A 563 13.36 -22.52 14.39
C ALA A 563 12.79 -21.12 14.12
N ALA A 564 12.06 -20.54 15.06
CA ALA A 564 11.41 -19.24 14.88
C ALA A 564 11.82 -18.22 15.92
N GLN A 565 11.74 -16.95 15.55
CA GLN A 565 12.00 -15.81 16.43
C GLN A 565 10.96 -14.71 16.21
N THR A 566 10.86 -13.77 17.15
CA THR A 566 10.13 -12.52 16.95
C THR A 566 10.97 -11.35 17.40
N THR A 567 11.15 -10.37 16.53
CA THR A 567 11.93 -9.17 16.85
C THR A 567 11.03 -8.12 17.49
N VAL A 568 11.42 -7.63 18.65
CA VAL A 568 10.77 -6.50 19.34
C VAL A 568 11.29 -5.19 18.75
N GLU A 569 12.61 -5.04 18.69
CA GLU A 569 13.29 -3.85 18.18
C GLU A 569 14.63 -4.23 17.53
N ASN A 570 15.06 -3.42 16.57
CA ASN A 570 16.38 -3.44 15.96
C ASN A 570 16.77 -1.99 15.63
N ARG A 571 17.10 -1.24 16.68
CA ARG A 571 17.30 0.22 16.63
C ARG A 571 18.70 0.53 16.13
N MET A 572 18.82 1.46 15.17
CA MET A 572 20.12 1.88 14.64
C MET A 572 20.67 3.00 15.52
N ASN A 573 21.99 3.01 15.74
CA ASN A 573 22.71 3.96 16.57
C ASN A 573 22.00 4.23 17.92
N PRO A 574 21.68 3.18 18.70
CA PRO A 574 20.93 3.30 19.94
C PRO A 574 21.70 4.10 20.99
N GLY A 575 20.99 4.89 21.80
CA GLY A 575 21.55 5.52 23.00
C GLY A 575 21.81 4.53 24.15
N GLU A 576 21.84 5.02 25.38
CA GLU A 576 21.94 4.16 26.56
C GLU A 576 20.74 3.19 26.67
N VAL A 577 21.02 1.92 27.00
CA VAL A 577 19.99 0.92 27.31
C VAL A 577 19.94 0.70 28.81
N ARG A 578 18.75 0.88 29.40
CA ARG A 578 18.48 0.60 30.81
C ARG A 578 17.44 -0.51 30.91
N THR A 579 17.60 -1.38 31.89
CA THR A 579 16.67 -2.50 32.14
C THR A 579 16.28 -2.56 33.60
N GLY A 580 15.11 -3.12 33.86
CA GLY A 580 14.64 -3.48 35.19
C GLY A 580 13.75 -4.71 35.13
N GLU A 581 13.00 -4.97 36.20
CA GLU A 581 12.09 -6.11 36.26
C GLU A 581 10.95 -5.96 35.22
N GLY A 582 11.01 -6.76 34.15
CA GLY A 582 9.99 -6.77 33.11
C GLY A 582 9.96 -5.53 32.21
N TRP A 583 11.03 -4.74 32.15
CA TRP A 583 11.10 -3.58 31.24
C TRP A 583 12.51 -3.26 30.74
N MET A 584 12.54 -2.57 29.60
CA MET A 584 13.74 -2.00 28.97
C MET A 584 13.43 -0.58 28.48
N HIS A 585 14.43 0.30 28.49
CA HIS A 585 14.35 1.62 27.89
C HIS A 585 15.58 1.84 27.00
N ILE A 586 15.35 2.35 25.78
CA ILE A 586 16.41 2.75 24.84
C ILE A 586 16.34 4.27 24.71
N GLU A 587 17.39 4.97 25.15
CA GLU A 587 17.49 6.43 25.07
C GLU A 587 17.28 6.93 23.63
N GLY A 588 16.52 8.02 23.48
CA GLY A 588 16.13 8.58 22.19
C GLY A 588 15.05 7.78 21.44
N THR A 589 14.59 6.66 22.00
CA THR A 589 13.57 5.79 21.38
C THR A 589 12.31 5.69 22.23
N GLY A 590 12.44 5.17 23.47
CA GLY A 590 11.31 4.97 24.39
C GLY A 590 11.44 3.69 25.22
N GLY A 591 10.34 3.36 25.92
CA GLY A 591 10.23 2.22 26.81
C GLY A 591 9.59 0.99 26.17
N TYR A 592 9.90 -0.18 26.73
CA TYR A 592 9.34 -1.47 26.39
C TYR A 592 9.00 -2.24 27.66
N LEU A 593 7.81 -2.85 27.72
CA LEU A 593 7.39 -3.69 28.85
C LEU A 593 7.21 -5.13 28.40
N PHE A 594 7.61 -6.08 29.25
CA PHE A 594 7.66 -7.51 28.97
C PHE A 594 6.95 -8.31 30.06
N PRO A 595 5.61 -8.45 29.99
CA PRO A 595 4.82 -9.12 31.02
C PRO A 595 5.12 -10.63 31.14
N GLU A 596 5.67 -11.25 30.09
CA GLU A 596 5.97 -12.69 30.03
C GLU A 596 7.47 -13.00 30.24
N GLY A 597 8.27 -11.99 30.63
CA GLY A 597 9.70 -12.13 30.86
C GLY A 597 10.57 -11.44 29.81
N MET A 598 11.81 -11.14 30.19
CA MET A 598 12.73 -10.36 29.36
C MET A 598 13.15 -11.13 28.08
N PRO A 599 13.14 -10.48 26.91
CA PRO A 599 13.67 -11.05 25.67
C PRO A 599 15.20 -11.10 25.65
N GLN A 600 15.76 -11.71 24.60
CA GLN A 600 17.18 -11.59 24.28
C GLN A 600 17.50 -10.18 23.77
N SER A 601 18.68 -9.66 24.10
CA SER A 601 19.18 -8.37 23.62
C SER A 601 20.62 -8.48 23.15
N ARG A 602 20.99 -7.74 22.12
CA ARG A 602 22.36 -7.67 21.61
C ARG A 602 22.68 -6.31 21.04
N ARG A 603 23.81 -5.75 21.49
CA ARG A 603 24.47 -4.60 20.87
C ARG A 603 25.58 -5.06 19.92
N GLU A 604 25.57 -4.59 18.68
CA GLU A 604 26.61 -4.94 17.69
C GLU A 604 26.79 -3.90 16.58
N SER A 605 28.03 -3.80 16.09
CA SER A 605 28.38 -3.10 14.85
C SER A 605 28.06 -3.95 13.63
N ARG A 606 27.45 -3.35 12.60
CA ARG A 606 27.14 -4.04 11.34
C ARG A 606 27.62 -3.22 10.16
N THR A 607 28.32 -3.88 9.24
CA THR A 607 28.86 -3.28 8.02
C THR A 607 28.14 -3.84 6.79
N GLY A 608 27.84 -2.99 5.81
CA GLY A 608 27.23 -3.39 4.55
C GLY A 608 27.34 -2.32 3.47
N ARG A 609 26.83 -2.63 2.28
CA ARG A 609 26.87 -1.77 1.09
C ARG A 609 25.48 -1.70 0.43
N TRP A 610 25.14 -0.55 -0.15
CA TRP A 610 23.94 -0.43 -0.99
C TRP A 610 23.99 -1.39 -2.20
N SER A 611 25.17 -1.66 -2.76
CA SER A 611 25.36 -2.64 -3.85
C SER A 611 24.99 -4.09 -3.46
N GLU A 612 24.86 -4.42 -2.18
CA GLU A 612 24.43 -5.75 -1.75
C GLU A 612 22.91 -5.94 -1.79
N ILE A 613 22.17 -4.83 -1.80
CA ILE A 613 20.70 -4.82 -1.80
C ILE A 613 20.12 -4.15 -3.06
N GLY A 614 20.97 -3.61 -3.93
CA GLY A 614 20.63 -2.78 -5.09
C GLY A 614 21.70 -2.82 -6.19
N VAL A 615 21.55 -1.98 -7.21
CA VAL A 615 22.40 -1.99 -8.44
C VAL A 615 23.59 -1.02 -8.41
N HIS A 616 23.67 -0.12 -7.43
CA HIS A 616 24.67 0.94 -7.43
C HIS A 616 25.91 0.52 -6.63
N ALA A 617 27.09 0.58 -7.25
CA ALA A 617 28.35 0.46 -6.53
C ALA A 617 28.39 1.50 -5.41
N SER A 618 28.77 1.07 -4.22
CA SER A 618 28.81 1.93 -3.04
C SER A 618 29.91 1.51 -2.09
N ASP A 619 30.37 2.46 -1.29
CA ASP A 619 31.30 2.21 -0.20
C ASP A 619 30.64 1.42 0.95
N GLU A 620 31.49 0.89 1.83
CA GLU A 620 31.04 0.28 3.08
C GLU A 620 30.51 1.33 4.03
N ILE A 621 29.44 0.96 4.72
CA ILE A 621 28.80 1.75 5.76
C ILE A 621 28.72 0.86 6.99
N THR A 622 29.15 1.38 8.15
CA THR A 622 29.04 0.69 9.44
C THR A 622 28.09 1.45 10.36
N ARG A 623 27.18 0.73 11.02
CA ARG A 623 26.22 1.28 11.99
C ARG A 623 26.16 0.38 13.23
N GLU A 624 25.88 0.98 14.38
CA GLU A 624 25.62 0.24 15.63
C GLU A 624 24.14 -0.12 15.72
N TYR A 625 23.82 -1.24 16.36
CA TYR A 625 22.44 -1.67 16.57
C TYR A 625 22.20 -2.17 17.99
N GLU A 626 21.01 -1.90 18.53
CA GLU A 626 20.44 -2.64 19.66
C GLU A 626 19.31 -3.51 19.12
N THR A 627 19.52 -4.83 19.12
CA THR A 627 18.53 -5.80 18.65
C THR A 627 17.93 -6.56 19.83
N VAL A 628 16.61 -6.55 19.93
CA VAL A 628 15.82 -7.19 20.99
C VAL A 628 14.85 -8.20 20.38
N TRP A 629 14.86 -9.46 20.82
CA TRP A 629 14.01 -10.50 20.22
C TRP A 629 13.63 -11.63 21.19
N PHE A 630 12.46 -12.23 20.95
CA PHE A 630 12.06 -13.52 21.52
C PHE A 630 12.56 -14.66 20.65
N ASP A 631 13.14 -15.69 21.28
CA ASP A 631 13.49 -16.95 20.64
C ASP A 631 12.40 -17.98 20.95
N HIS A 632 11.72 -18.49 19.93
CA HIS A 632 10.65 -19.49 20.06
C HIS A 632 11.17 -20.92 19.92
N GLY A 633 12.48 -21.10 19.74
CA GLY A 633 13.13 -22.39 19.62
C GLY A 633 12.84 -23.11 18.29
N ALA A 634 13.33 -24.35 18.21
CA ALA A 634 13.14 -25.24 17.07
C ALA A 634 11.74 -25.86 17.06
N ALA A 635 11.08 -25.86 15.90
CA ALA A 635 9.75 -26.43 15.68
C ALA A 635 8.74 -26.00 16.77
N PRO A 636 8.52 -24.68 16.96
CA PRO A 636 7.61 -24.17 17.97
C PRO A 636 6.21 -24.76 17.80
N LYS A 637 5.52 -24.97 18.92
CA LYS A 637 4.15 -25.48 18.96
C LYS A 637 3.31 -24.52 19.77
N GLN A 638 2.49 -23.73 19.08
CA GLN A 638 1.60 -22.74 19.70
C GLN A 638 2.32 -21.79 20.65
N ALA A 639 3.55 -21.40 20.31
CA ALA A 639 4.29 -20.40 21.09
C ALA A 639 3.62 -19.02 21.00
N SER A 640 3.96 -18.14 21.93
CA SER A 640 3.38 -16.80 22.06
C SER A 640 4.44 -15.76 22.43
N TYR A 641 4.09 -14.49 22.28
CA TYR A 641 4.80 -13.38 22.89
C TYR A 641 3.81 -12.28 23.26
N ALA A 642 4.21 -11.43 24.21
CA ALA A 642 3.53 -10.19 24.55
C ALA A 642 4.54 -9.11 24.94
N TYR A 643 4.39 -7.91 24.39
CA TYR A 643 5.15 -6.75 24.83
C TYR A 643 4.39 -5.44 24.60
N TYR A 644 4.82 -4.40 25.29
CA TYR A 644 4.34 -3.03 25.12
C TYR A 644 5.44 -2.18 24.52
N VAL A 645 5.07 -1.20 23.70
CA VAL A 645 5.95 -0.14 23.21
C VAL A 645 5.41 1.19 23.74
N LEU A 646 6.30 1.99 24.33
CA LEU A 646 6.02 3.29 24.93
C LEU A 646 6.92 4.34 24.26
N PRO A 647 6.56 4.80 23.04
CA PRO A 647 7.39 5.73 22.30
C PRO A 647 7.67 7.02 23.08
N GLY A 648 8.94 7.41 23.16
CA GLY A 648 9.35 8.66 23.80
C GLY A 648 9.22 8.71 25.33
N SER A 649 8.75 7.65 26.00
CA SER A 649 8.69 7.62 27.47
C SER A 649 10.09 7.63 28.09
N SER A 650 10.25 8.29 29.24
CA SER A 650 11.50 8.24 30.00
C SER A 650 11.74 6.87 30.64
N ALA A 651 12.96 6.59 31.12
CA ALA A 651 13.25 5.36 31.84
C ALA A 651 12.43 5.25 33.14
N GLU A 652 12.21 6.36 33.83
CA GLU A 652 11.40 6.45 35.06
C GLU A 652 9.93 6.19 34.76
N GLU A 653 9.35 6.83 33.74
CA GLU A 653 7.98 6.57 33.29
C GLU A 653 7.79 5.11 32.85
N THR A 654 8.79 4.55 32.16
CA THR A 654 8.79 3.14 31.75
C THR A 654 8.74 2.22 32.96
N ALA A 655 9.58 2.46 33.97
CA ALA A 655 9.60 1.68 35.21
C ALA A 655 8.28 1.81 35.99
N GLU A 656 7.68 3.01 36.04
CA GLU A 656 6.39 3.23 36.68
C GLU A 656 5.25 2.47 35.98
N LEU A 657 5.24 2.47 34.65
CA LEU A 657 4.26 1.75 33.84
C LEU A 657 4.48 0.23 33.90
N ALA A 658 5.71 -0.24 34.06
CA ALA A 658 6.01 -1.66 34.32
C ALA A 658 5.37 -2.12 35.64
N ALA A 659 5.49 -1.30 36.70
CA ALA A 659 4.94 -1.62 38.01
C ALA A 659 3.40 -1.50 38.06
N ARG A 660 2.83 -0.56 37.29
CA ARG A 660 1.38 -0.25 37.28
C ARG A 660 0.90 0.01 35.85
N PRO A 661 0.74 -1.05 35.03
CA PRO A 661 0.33 -0.88 33.64
C PRO A 661 -1.11 -0.36 33.58
N LYS A 662 -1.32 0.68 32.76
CA LYS A 662 -2.65 1.26 32.51
C LYS A 662 -3.51 0.36 31.62
N VAL A 663 -2.87 -0.27 30.64
CA VAL A 663 -3.48 -1.20 29.69
C VAL A 663 -3.12 -2.62 30.12
N ARG A 664 -4.13 -3.48 30.21
CA ARG A 664 -3.97 -4.89 30.56
C ARG A 664 -4.26 -5.76 29.34
N ILE A 665 -3.35 -6.70 29.06
CA ILE A 665 -3.63 -7.79 28.11
C ILE A 665 -4.70 -8.69 28.72
N ALA A 666 -5.78 -8.90 28.00
CA ALA A 666 -6.91 -9.71 28.48
C ALA A 666 -6.94 -11.10 27.83
N ASP A 667 -6.58 -11.21 26.55
CA ASP A 667 -6.52 -12.49 25.86
C ASP A 667 -5.33 -12.53 24.90
N ASN A 668 -4.65 -13.68 24.81
CA ASN A 668 -3.62 -13.94 23.80
C ASN A 668 -3.68 -15.42 23.35
N SER A 669 -4.61 -15.75 22.45
CA SER A 669 -4.86 -17.13 22.01
C SER A 669 -5.02 -17.25 20.49
N ALA A 670 -5.16 -18.49 20.01
CA ALA A 670 -5.39 -18.78 18.60
C ALA A 670 -6.76 -18.27 18.10
N GLN A 671 -7.71 -18.02 19.00
CA GLN A 671 -9.07 -17.57 18.66
C GLN A 671 -9.25 -16.06 18.84
N VAL A 672 -8.59 -15.45 19.83
CA VAL A 672 -8.73 -14.02 20.13
C VAL A 672 -7.48 -13.45 20.79
N GLN A 673 -7.15 -12.21 20.43
CA GLN A 673 -6.14 -11.39 21.09
C GLN A 673 -6.79 -10.08 21.50
N SER A 674 -6.60 -9.63 22.75
CA SER A 674 -7.24 -8.40 23.21
C SER A 674 -6.49 -7.71 24.35
N ALA A 675 -6.69 -6.39 24.43
CA ALA A 675 -6.24 -5.55 25.51
C ALA A 675 -7.35 -4.61 25.99
N ILE A 676 -7.30 -4.22 27.26
CA ILE A 676 -8.32 -3.40 27.91
C ILE A 676 -7.72 -2.42 28.91
N GLU A 677 -8.27 -1.21 28.96
CA GLU A 677 -8.02 -0.18 29.95
C GLU A 677 -9.35 0.12 30.66
N GLU A 678 -9.42 0.00 31.99
CA GLU A 678 -10.62 0.26 32.78
C GLU A 678 -10.34 1.31 33.87
N ARG A 679 -11.21 2.33 33.98
CA ARG A 679 -11.12 3.38 34.99
C ARG A 679 -12.53 3.78 35.47
N GLY A 680 -12.98 3.15 36.54
CA GLY A 680 -14.32 3.38 37.09
C GLY A 680 -15.42 3.02 36.08
N ALA A 681 -16.21 4.00 35.65
CA ALA A 681 -17.26 3.82 34.65
C ALA A 681 -16.76 3.92 33.19
N ASN A 682 -15.47 4.21 32.98
CA ASN A 682 -14.86 4.32 31.66
C ASN A 682 -14.11 3.04 31.32
N SER A 683 -14.15 2.63 30.05
CA SER A 683 -13.36 1.49 29.58
C SER A 683 -12.99 1.65 28.11
N ARG A 684 -11.80 1.23 27.73
CA ARG A 684 -11.35 1.12 26.33
C ARG A 684 -10.93 -0.33 26.09
N LEU A 685 -11.37 -0.93 24.99
CA LEU A 685 -11.05 -2.31 24.62
C LEU A 685 -10.72 -2.36 23.13
N ALA A 686 -9.66 -3.07 22.79
CA ALA A 686 -9.33 -3.41 21.42
C ALA A 686 -9.12 -4.93 21.32
N ALA A 687 -9.68 -5.55 20.28
CA ALA A 687 -9.64 -6.99 20.10
C ALA A 687 -9.57 -7.38 18.63
N THR A 688 -8.74 -8.38 18.37
CA THR A 688 -8.65 -9.11 17.11
C THR A 688 -9.24 -10.50 17.32
N PHE A 689 -10.31 -10.79 16.62
CA PHE A 689 -10.96 -12.10 16.61
C PHE A 689 -10.53 -12.87 15.38
N TRP A 690 -9.90 -14.02 15.58
CA TRP A 690 -9.48 -14.91 14.50
C TRP A 690 -10.58 -15.89 14.09
N SER A 691 -11.47 -16.18 15.03
CA SER A 691 -12.64 -17.03 14.91
C SER A 691 -13.65 -16.61 15.97
N CYS A 692 -14.77 -17.33 16.11
CA CYS A 692 -15.69 -17.00 17.19
C CYS A 692 -15.03 -17.16 18.56
N ALA A 693 -15.04 -16.08 19.34
CA ALA A 693 -14.48 -16.04 20.68
C ALA A 693 -15.06 -14.86 21.47
N THR A 694 -14.74 -14.80 22.76
CA THR A 694 -15.10 -13.68 23.64
C THR A 694 -13.83 -13.00 24.13
N ALA A 695 -13.70 -11.69 23.89
CA ALA A 695 -12.59 -10.87 24.37
C ALA A 695 -12.94 -10.22 25.72
N ALA A 696 -12.03 -10.33 26.68
CA ALA A 696 -12.07 -9.72 28.01
C ALA A 696 -13.40 -9.92 28.77
N SER A 697 -14.13 -11.01 28.48
CA SER A 697 -15.52 -11.21 28.95
C SER A 697 -16.46 -10.03 28.67
N THR A 698 -16.16 -9.21 27.66
CA THR A 698 -16.90 -7.98 27.34
C THR A 698 -17.63 -8.09 26.02
N VAL A 699 -16.98 -8.67 25.02
CA VAL A 699 -17.47 -8.65 23.64
C VAL A 699 -17.15 -9.96 22.96
N ARG A 700 -18.12 -10.46 22.20
CA ARG A 700 -18.01 -11.68 21.42
C ARG A 700 -18.23 -11.35 19.96
N ALA A 701 -17.30 -11.77 19.11
CA ALA A 701 -17.52 -11.82 17.67
C ALA A 701 -17.80 -13.26 17.25
N TYR A 702 -18.66 -13.45 16.25
CA TYR A 702 -19.06 -14.77 15.76
C TYR A 702 -18.25 -15.21 14.53
N GLY A 703 -17.09 -14.61 14.32
CA GLY A 703 -16.20 -14.85 13.20
C GLY A 703 -15.01 -13.90 13.23
N PRO A 704 -14.17 -13.91 12.18
CA PRO A 704 -13.08 -12.95 12.03
C PRO A 704 -13.58 -11.51 12.15
N ALA A 705 -12.97 -10.71 13.02
CA ALA A 705 -13.36 -9.31 13.19
C ALA A 705 -12.27 -8.52 13.91
N GLU A 706 -12.16 -7.24 13.60
CA GLU A 706 -11.42 -6.28 14.43
C GLU A 706 -12.44 -5.41 15.16
N VAL A 707 -12.29 -5.26 16.48
CA VAL A 707 -13.24 -4.53 17.33
C VAL A 707 -12.50 -3.53 18.21
N ALA A 708 -12.95 -2.28 18.20
CA ALA A 708 -12.56 -1.26 19.16
C ALA A 708 -13.80 -0.71 19.88
N MET A 709 -13.73 -0.59 21.21
CA MET A 709 -14.82 -0.11 22.05
C MET A 709 -14.32 0.96 23.01
N ARG A 710 -14.99 2.11 23.05
CA ARG A 710 -14.73 3.19 24.00
C ARG A 710 -16.01 3.51 24.77
N GLN A 711 -15.96 3.33 26.08
CA GLN A 711 -17.04 3.71 26.98
C GLN A 711 -16.62 4.91 27.82
N GLU A 712 -17.41 5.97 27.77
CA GLU A 712 -17.30 7.17 28.59
C GLU A 712 -18.59 7.34 29.40
N GLY A 713 -18.53 7.01 30.69
CA GLY A 713 -19.71 6.98 31.55
C GLY A 713 -20.82 6.07 31.01
N SER A 714 -21.91 6.69 30.54
CA SER A 714 -23.07 5.97 29.98
C SER A 714 -23.05 5.87 28.45
N THR A 715 -22.03 6.36 27.76
CA THR A 715 -21.94 6.31 26.30
C THR A 715 -20.94 5.25 25.90
N LEU A 716 -21.38 4.27 25.11
CA LEU A 716 -20.53 3.25 24.51
C LEU A 716 -20.46 3.48 23.00
N GLU A 717 -19.26 3.67 22.50
CA GLU A 717 -18.95 3.71 21.07
C GLU A 717 -18.24 2.41 20.68
N VAL A 718 -18.63 1.83 19.55
CA VAL A 718 -18.13 0.57 19.03
C VAL A 718 -17.78 0.74 17.56
N ALA A 719 -16.59 0.30 17.16
CA ALA A 719 -16.16 0.18 15.78
C ALA A 719 -15.85 -1.28 15.47
N VAL A 720 -16.32 -1.77 14.32
CA VAL A 720 -16.13 -3.15 13.85
C VAL A 720 -15.67 -3.13 12.40
N SER A 721 -14.70 -3.98 12.02
CA SER A 721 -14.37 -4.23 10.61
C SER A 721 -14.20 -5.73 10.31
N ASP A 722 -14.39 -6.11 9.04
CA ASP A 722 -13.99 -7.42 8.51
C ASP A 722 -12.60 -7.31 7.84
N PRO A 723 -11.52 -7.79 8.49
CA PRO A 723 -10.17 -7.73 7.93
C PRO A 723 -9.97 -8.71 6.76
N THR A 724 -10.91 -9.63 6.52
CA THR A 724 -10.77 -10.67 5.49
C THR A 724 -11.25 -10.20 4.11
N TRP A 725 -12.17 -9.24 4.06
CA TRP A 725 -12.92 -8.81 2.87
C TRP A 725 -13.75 -9.95 2.23
N ARG A 726 -14.09 -10.97 3.00
CA ARG A 726 -14.81 -12.15 2.51
C ARG A 726 -16.17 -12.34 3.15
N GLN A 727 -16.45 -11.64 4.26
CA GLN A 727 -17.72 -11.77 4.95
C GLN A 727 -18.75 -10.80 4.36
N SER A 728 -19.96 -11.29 4.15
CA SER A 728 -21.14 -10.45 3.92
C SER A 728 -21.59 -9.76 5.20
N GLN A 729 -21.40 -10.42 6.36
CA GLN A 729 -21.83 -9.91 7.65
C GLN A 729 -20.96 -10.43 8.80
N THR A 730 -20.75 -9.56 9.78
CA THR A 730 -20.16 -9.89 11.09
C THR A 730 -21.19 -9.65 12.19
N LEU A 731 -21.36 -10.62 13.10
CA LEU A 731 -22.19 -10.47 14.30
C LEU A 731 -21.29 -10.20 15.51
N VAL A 732 -21.67 -9.21 16.31
CA VAL A 732 -21.00 -8.84 17.56
C VAL A 732 -22.02 -8.78 18.70
N GLU A 733 -21.71 -9.40 19.83
CA GLU A 733 -22.50 -9.33 21.07
C GLU A 733 -21.67 -8.71 22.19
N ILE A 734 -22.25 -7.74 22.90
CA ILE A 734 -21.58 -6.94 23.91
C ILE A 734 -22.29 -7.12 25.25
N ALA A 735 -21.50 -7.41 26.28
CA ALA A 735 -21.87 -7.56 27.68
C ALA A 735 -22.19 -6.20 28.32
N ARG A 736 -23.15 -5.47 27.75
CA ARG A 736 -23.71 -4.22 28.26
C ARG A 736 -25.21 -4.21 28.00
N THR A 737 -25.95 -3.68 28.95
CA THR A 737 -27.38 -3.38 28.74
C THR A 737 -27.50 -1.98 28.17
N GLY A 738 -27.86 -1.91 26.89
CA GLY A 738 -28.24 -0.69 26.20
C GLY A 738 -29.59 -0.17 26.67
N ARG A 739 -29.78 1.14 26.52
CA ARG A 739 -31.04 1.85 26.76
C ARG A 739 -31.57 2.50 25.48
N GLU A 740 -30.67 3.02 24.66
CA GLU A 740 -30.98 3.85 23.51
C GLU A 740 -29.81 3.80 22.52
N VAL A 741 -30.09 3.70 21.22
CA VAL A 741 -29.08 3.86 20.16
C VAL A 741 -28.98 5.35 19.84
N ILE A 742 -27.79 5.92 19.98
CA ILE A 742 -27.52 7.36 19.76
C ILE A 742 -27.29 7.60 18.27
N SER A 743 -26.43 6.78 17.66
CA SER A 743 -26.13 6.81 16.23
C SER A 743 -25.69 5.42 15.76
N ALA A 744 -25.94 5.10 14.50
CA ALA A 744 -25.51 3.86 13.88
C ALA A 744 -25.19 4.12 12.41
N ASP A 745 -24.06 3.62 11.94
CA ASP A 745 -23.76 3.56 10.50
C ASP A 745 -24.88 2.78 9.77
N PRO A 746 -25.27 3.16 8.53
CA PRO A 746 -26.29 2.45 7.77
C PRO A 746 -26.05 0.94 7.58
N ARG A 747 -24.79 0.48 7.70
CA ARG A 747 -24.40 -0.93 7.66
C ARG A 747 -24.67 -1.68 8.98
N VAL A 748 -25.08 -1.01 10.06
CA VAL A 748 -25.37 -1.62 11.36
C VAL A 748 -26.86 -1.88 11.51
N THR A 749 -27.23 -3.13 11.74
CA THR A 749 -28.53 -3.51 12.27
C THR A 749 -28.39 -3.87 13.75
N VAL A 750 -29.05 -3.09 14.62
CA VAL A 750 -29.11 -3.39 16.06
C VAL A 750 -30.20 -4.43 16.30
N LEU A 751 -29.79 -5.66 16.62
CA LEU A 751 -30.70 -6.80 16.82
C LEU A 751 -31.32 -6.79 18.22
N SER A 752 -30.54 -6.38 19.23
CA SER A 752 -31.04 -6.21 20.59
C SER A 752 -30.17 -5.20 21.34
N THR A 753 -30.76 -4.54 22.33
CA THR A 753 -30.08 -3.68 23.30
C THR A 753 -30.12 -4.25 24.73
N SER A 754 -30.95 -5.27 24.99
CA SER A 754 -31.14 -5.86 26.32
C SER A 754 -31.48 -7.36 26.23
N PRO A 755 -30.95 -8.22 27.12
CA PRO A 755 -30.04 -7.90 28.23
C PRO A 755 -28.64 -7.48 27.76
N THR A 756 -28.18 -8.02 26.62
CA THR A 756 -26.92 -7.68 25.94
C THR A 756 -27.20 -6.85 24.67
N ILE A 757 -26.21 -6.11 24.19
CA ILE A 757 -26.30 -5.46 22.88
C ILE A 757 -25.84 -6.46 21.82
N ARG A 758 -26.67 -6.70 20.79
CA ARG A 758 -26.35 -7.54 19.63
C ARG A 758 -26.39 -6.71 18.36
N LEU A 759 -25.31 -6.75 17.59
CA LEU A 759 -25.11 -5.96 16.38
C LEU A 759 -24.81 -6.88 15.21
N ALA A 760 -25.59 -6.77 14.15
CA ALA A 760 -25.27 -7.35 12.86
C ALA A 760 -24.70 -6.24 11.96
N VAL A 761 -23.46 -6.42 11.51
CA VAL A 761 -22.71 -5.45 10.72
C VAL A 761 -22.58 -5.98 9.30
N ASP A 762 -23.18 -5.31 8.31
CA ASP A 762 -22.99 -5.59 6.90
C ASP A 762 -21.57 -5.21 6.48
N THR A 763 -20.76 -6.21 6.13
CA THR A 763 -19.37 -6.06 5.70
C THR A 763 -19.19 -6.30 4.20
N ALA A 764 -20.27 -6.59 3.48
CA ALA A 764 -20.22 -6.83 2.04
C ALA A 764 -19.72 -5.56 1.32
N GLY A 765 -18.64 -5.71 0.55
CA GLY A 765 -18.03 -4.59 -0.18
C GLY A 765 -17.51 -3.45 0.70
N ALA A 766 -17.38 -3.64 2.01
CA ALA A 766 -16.85 -2.62 2.93
C ALA A 766 -15.34 -2.41 2.76
N LEU A 767 -14.64 -3.35 2.10
CA LEU A 767 -13.19 -3.30 1.87
C LEU A 767 -12.39 -3.06 3.16
N GLY A 768 -12.82 -3.68 4.27
CA GLY A 768 -12.17 -3.56 5.59
C GLY A 768 -12.38 -2.22 6.30
N ALA A 769 -13.29 -1.36 5.81
CA ALA A 769 -13.66 -0.13 6.48
C ALA A 769 -14.28 -0.39 7.87
N ALA A 770 -14.04 0.54 8.79
CA ALA A 770 -14.65 0.53 10.12
C ALA A 770 -16.12 0.95 10.02
N VAL A 771 -17.00 0.16 10.64
CA VAL A 771 -18.43 0.45 10.78
C VAL A 771 -18.70 0.76 12.25
N THR A 772 -19.38 1.88 12.53
CA THR A 772 -19.50 2.41 13.90
C THR A 772 -20.94 2.49 14.41
N VAL A 773 -21.10 2.38 15.74
CA VAL A 773 -22.36 2.57 16.44
C VAL A 773 -22.10 3.18 17.83
N GLN A 774 -22.98 4.07 18.26
CA GLN A 774 -23.00 4.64 19.61
C GLN A 774 -24.29 4.29 20.31
N VAL A 775 -24.19 3.79 21.55
CA VAL A 775 -25.31 3.32 22.36
C VAL A 775 -25.18 3.89 23.77
N LYS A 776 -26.30 4.36 24.33
CA LYS A 776 -26.40 4.70 25.73
C LYS A 776 -26.55 3.42 26.56
N VAL A 777 -25.66 3.19 27.51
CA VAL A 777 -25.58 1.98 28.33
C VAL A 777 -25.78 2.26 29.81
N ARG A 778 -26.16 1.23 30.56
CA ARG A 778 -26.01 1.24 32.03
C ARG A 778 -24.51 1.09 32.36
N PRO A 779 -23.84 2.10 32.95
CA PRO A 779 -22.37 2.17 32.98
C PRO A 779 -21.68 0.94 33.59
N THR A 780 -22.27 0.34 34.63
CA THR A 780 -21.68 -0.76 35.40
C THR A 780 -22.38 -2.11 35.18
N ALA A 781 -23.47 -2.16 34.39
CA ALA A 781 -24.20 -3.40 34.18
C ALA A 781 -23.51 -4.24 33.09
N ARG A 782 -22.90 -5.36 33.50
CA ARG A 782 -22.18 -6.30 32.62
C ARG A 782 -22.87 -7.67 32.67
N PRO A 783 -24.02 -7.84 31.99
CA PRO A 783 -24.70 -9.12 31.94
C PRO A 783 -23.80 -10.18 31.29
N PRO A 784 -23.87 -11.45 31.72
CA PRO A 784 -23.08 -12.52 31.12
C PRO A 784 -23.49 -12.73 29.66
N LEU A 785 -22.52 -12.98 28.79
CA LEU A 785 -22.78 -13.46 27.43
C LEU A 785 -23.15 -14.94 27.51
N ALA A 786 -24.22 -15.36 26.81
CA ALA A 786 -24.76 -16.72 26.93
C ALA A 786 -23.73 -17.81 26.61
N GLY A 787 -23.80 -18.95 27.31
CA GLY A 787 -22.80 -20.04 27.23
C GLY A 787 -22.75 -20.79 25.89
N ALA A 788 -23.88 -20.94 25.19
CA ALA A 788 -23.94 -21.54 23.85
C ALA A 788 -23.28 -20.68 22.73
N GLY A 789 -22.73 -19.51 23.12
CA GLY A 789 -22.21 -18.44 22.30
C GLY A 789 -21.67 -18.83 20.93
N CYS A 790 -20.51 -19.48 20.88
CA CYS A 790 -19.84 -19.78 19.61
C CYS A 790 -20.26 -21.07 18.92
N GLU A 791 -21.04 -21.91 19.61
CA GLU A 791 -21.50 -23.18 19.05
C GLU A 791 -22.73 -22.98 18.19
N GLY A 792 -23.65 -22.10 18.61
CA GLY A 792 -24.95 -21.91 17.97
C GLY A 792 -25.76 -23.21 18.00
N SER A 793 -26.94 -23.18 17.39
CA SER A 793 -27.64 -24.43 17.07
C SER A 793 -27.05 -25.03 15.79
N ARG A 794 -26.71 -26.32 15.82
CA ARG A 794 -26.22 -27.05 14.64
C ARG A 794 -27.32 -27.96 14.12
N VAL A 795 -27.79 -27.67 12.92
CA VAL A 795 -28.77 -28.48 12.19
C VAL A 795 -28.02 -29.32 11.16
N ARG A 796 -28.08 -30.65 11.31
CA ARG A 796 -27.52 -31.58 10.32
C ARG A 796 -28.44 -31.69 9.10
N PRO A 797 -27.91 -32.01 7.90
CA PRO A 797 -28.76 -32.26 6.75
C PRO A 797 -29.62 -33.51 6.98
N ASP A 798 -30.90 -33.44 6.62
CA ASP A 798 -31.80 -34.60 6.63
C ASP A 798 -31.62 -35.47 5.38
N ALA A 799 -31.01 -34.92 4.32
CA ALA A 799 -30.59 -35.64 3.12
C ALA A 799 -29.38 -34.97 2.44
N ASP A 800 -28.44 -35.76 1.91
CA ASP A 800 -27.41 -35.32 0.98
C ASP A 800 -26.99 -36.39 -0.05
N ALA A 801 -26.71 -35.95 -1.28
CA ALA A 801 -26.20 -36.83 -2.33
C ALA A 801 -25.59 -35.98 -3.44
N TYR A 802 -24.68 -36.56 -4.23
CA TYR A 802 -24.27 -35.93 -5.50
C TYR A 802 -24.78 -36.72 -6.71
N ALA A 803 -25.07 -35.98 -7.77
CA ALA A 803 -25.42 -36.53 -9.06
C ALA A 803 -24.26 -36.36 -10.04
N ARG A 804 -24.05 -37.35 -10.92
CA ARG A 804 -22.97 -37.34 -11.92
C ARG A 804 -23.47 -37.69 -13.31
N GLY A 805 -23.13 -36.87 -14.30
CA GLY A 805 -23.53 -37.09 -15.69
C GLY A 805 -22.78 -38.22 -16.43
N GLY A 806 -23.09 -38.37 -17.71
CA GLY A 806 -22.44 -39.32 -18.63
C GLY A 806 -22.81 -40.78 -18.35
N ALA A 807 -21.83 -41.68 -18.46
CA ALA A 807 -22.03 -43.12 -18.26
C ALA A 807 -22.55 -43.49 -16.84
N TYR A 808 -22.49 -42.55 -15.89
CA TYR A 808 -22.96 -42.74 -14.52
C TYR A 808 -24.31 -42.06 -14.24
N ALA A 809 -24.97 -41.53 -15.28
CA ALA A 809 -26.18 -40.72 -15.13
C ALA A 809 -27.35 -41.43 -14.43
N GLY A 810 -27.43 -42.77 -14.53
CA GLY A 810 -28.45 -43.58 -13.86
C GLY A 810 -28.05 -44.13 -12.48
N ARG A 811 -26.87 -43.79 -11.97
CA ARG A 811 -26.36 -44.28 -10.68
C ARG A 811 -26.62 -43.28 -9.56
N ASN A 812 -27.08 -43.78 -8.42
CA ASN A 812 -27.12 -43.03 -7.15
C ASN A 812 -25.78 -43.16 -6.41
N PHE A 813 -25.35 -42.07 -5.76
CA PHE A 813 -24.07 -41.98 -5.05
C PHE A 813 -24.21 -41.65 -3.55
N ASN A 814 -25.36 -41.99 -2.94
CA ASN A 814 -25.57 -41.83 -1.51
C ASN A 814 -24.45 -42.51 -0.70
N GLY A 815 -23.96 -41.84 0.36
CA GLY A 815 -22.91 -42.32 1.27
C GLY A 815 -21.51 -42.44 0.64
N GLN A 816 -21.23 -41.75 -0.47
CA GLN A 816 -19.91 -41.76 -1.13
C GLN A 816 -19.18 -40.41 -1.04
N GLY A 817 -19.53 -39.57 -0.07
CA GLY A 817 -19.15 -38.17 -0.02
C GLY A 817 -19.89 -37.32 -1.06
N LEU A 818 -19.62 -36.03 -1.04
CA LEU A 818 -20.21 -35.05 -1.96
C LEU A 818 -19.16 -34.56 -2.96
N VAL A 819 -19.54 -34.33 -4.21
CA VAL A 819 -18.62 -33.85 -5.26
C VAL A 819 -19.29 -32.78 -6.13
N ALA A 820 -18.61 -31.65 -6.30
CA ALA A 820 -19.02 -30.60 -7.22
C ALA A 820 -17.95 -30.38 -8.29
N LYS A 821 -18.37 -30.40 -9.57
CA LYS A 821 -17.53 -30.07 -10.72
C LYS A 821 -18.40 -29.62 -11.89
N THR A 822 -18.15 -28.43 -12.40
CA THR A 822 -18.73 -27.97 -13.67
C THR A 822 -17.75 -28.22 -14.80
N VAL A 823 -18.26 -28.68 -15.93
CA VAL A 823 -17.55 -28.90 -17.19
C VAL A 823 -18.52 -28.65 -18.33
N ALA A 824 -18.03 -28.14 -19.46
CA ALA A 824 -18.85 -27.88 -20.64
C ALA A 824 -19.52 -29.17 -21.16
N ASP A 825 -18.74 -30.26 -21.22
CA ASP A 825 -19.27 -31.61 -21.44
C ASP A 825 -19.86 -32.16 -20.14
N GLN A 826 -21.19 -32.19 -20.08
CA GLN A 826 -21.94 -32.67 -18.91
C GLN A 826 -21.67 -34.15 -18.56
N SER A 827 -20.96 -34.90 -19.41
CA SER A 827 -20.57 -36.29 -19.14
C SER A 827 -19.68 -36.47 -17.90
N TYR A 828 -19.00 -35.40 -17.45
CA TYR A 828 -18.15 -35.43 -16.26
C TYR A 828 -18.57 -34.41 -15.19
N ALA A 829 -19.74 -33.79 -15.34
CA ALA A 829 -20.25 -32.85 -14.35
C ALA A 829 -20.69 -33.59 -13.08
N ARG A 830 -20.47 -32.96 -11.92
CA ARG A 830 -20.99 -33.39 -10.63
C ARG A 830 -21.66 -32.21 -9.92
N GLN A 831 -22.79 -32.46 -9.29
CA GLN A 831 -23.52 -31.50 -8.48
C GLN A 831 -23.92 -32.16 -7.16
N SER A 832 -23.59 -31.53 -6.05
CA SER A 832 -23.99 -32.01 -4.71
C SER A 832 -25.29 -31.35 -4.28
N PHE A 833 -26.14 -32.08 -3.58
CA PHE A 833 -27.42 -31.60 -3.07
C PHE A 833 -27.46 -31.85 -1.56
N LEU A 834 -27.97 -30.87 -0.82
CA LEU A 834 -28.10 -30.90 0.63
C LEU A 834 -29.50 -30.40 0.99
N ARG A 835 -30.19 -31.07 1.91
CA ARG A 835 -31.46 -30.60 2.47
C ARG A 835 -31.36 -30.57 3.98
N PHE A 836 -31.93 -29.52 4.58
CA PHE A 836 -31.99 -29.33 6.02
C PHE A 836 -33.44 -29.11 6.46
N ALA A 837 -33.75 -29.55 7.67
CA ALA A 837 -34.92 -29.06 8.38
C ALA A 837 -34.81 -27.54 8.59
N ARG A 838 -35.94 -26.84 8.57
CA ARG A 838 -35.94 -25.39 8.81
C ARG A 838 -35.59 -25.11 10.27
N PRO A 839 -34.58 -24.25 10.53
CA PRO A 839 -34.27 -23.81 11.89
C PRO A 839 -35.48 -23.09 12.52
N GLU A 840 -35.76 -23.39 13.78
CA GLU A 840 -36.81 -22.72 14.55
C GLU A 840 -36.30 -21.38 15.12
N GLY A 841 -37.21 -20.42 15.31
CA GLY A 841 -36.91 -19.13 15.93
C GLY A 841 -36.42 -18.04 14.97
N GLU A 842 -36.03 -16.90 15.54
CA GLU A 842 -35.48 -15.78 14.79
C GLU A 842 -34.01 -16.04 14.45
N ILE A 843 -33.65 -15.88 13.18
CA ILE A 843 -32.30 -16.16 12.69
C ILE A 843 -31.49 -14.86 12.73
N SER A 844 -30.49 -14.80 13.62
CA SER A 844 -29.54 -13.69 13.74
C SER A 844 -28.36 -13.83 12.78
N LEU A 845 -27.87 -15.07 12.62
CA LEU A 845 -26.80 -15.46 11.70
C LEU A 845 -27.03 -16.94 11.34
N ALA A 846 -26.87 -17.30 10.07
CA ALA A 846 -26.90 -18.68 9.62
C ALA A 846 -25.76 -18.97 8.65
N ARG A 847 -24.95 -20.00 8.92
CA ARG A 847 -23.84 -20.41 8.05
C ARG A 847 -23.91 -21.90 7.74
N LEU A 848 -23.89 -22.24 6.46
CA LEU A 848 -23.68 -23.62 6.02
C LEU A 848 -22.19 -23.92 6.06
N TRP A 849 -21.80 -24.94 6.83
CA TRP A 849 -20.43 -25.42 6.93
C TRP A 849 -20.24 -26.70 6.12
N LEU A 850 -19.17 -26.71 5.31
CA LEU A 850 -18.78 -27.83 4.44
C LEU A 850 -17.32 -28.17 4.71
N ARG A 851 -16.99 -29.45 4.93
CA ARG A 851 -15.60 -29.90 5.04
C ARG A 851 -15.16 -30.57 3.75
N GLY A 852 -14.15 -30.03 3.08
CA GLY A 852 -13.72 -30.56 1.78
C GLY A 852 -12.35 -30.11 1.31
N ALA A 853 -11.95 -30.56 0.13
CA ALA A 853 -10.68 -30.20 -0.53
C ALA A 853 -10.80 -30.32 -2.05
N ILE A 854 -9.80 -29.79 -2.76
CA ILE A 854 -9.64 -30.03 -4.19
C ILE A 854 -9.29 -31.52 -4.42
N ALA A 855 -10.07 -32.17 -5.28
CA ALA A 855 -9.91 -33.56 -5.70
C ALA A 855 -9.59 -33.65 -7.21
N ASP A 856 -8.81 -32.68 -7.70
CA ASP A 856 -8.46 -32.52 -9.11
C ASP A 856 -6.98 -32.15 -9.25
N ALA A 857 -6.26 -32.82 -10.15
CA ALA A 857 -4.84 -32.55 -10.39
C ALA A 857 -4.60 -31.25 -11.17
N GLY A 858 -5.65 -30.62 -11.72
CA GLY A 858 -5.56 -29.43 -12.57
C GLY A 858 -5.25 -28.10 -11.87
N GLY A 859 -5.20 -28.05 -10.54
CA GLY A 859 -4.89 -26.83 -9.78
C GLY A 859 -5.12 -26.97 -8.28
N THR A 860 -4.95 -25.86 -7.54
CA THR A 860 -5.02 -25.83 -6.06
C THR A 860 -6.14 -24.96 -5.51
N SER A 861 -7.00 -24.41 -6.37
CA SER A 861 -8.11 -23.55 -5.94
C SER A 861 -9.27 -23.60 -6.93
N THR A 862 -10.51 -23.59 -6.42
CA THR A 862 -11.72 -23.49 -7.25
C THR A 862 -12.86 -22.81 -6.49
N THR A 863 -13.65 -22.00 -7.19
CA THR A 863 -14.86 -21.39 -6.64
C THR A 863 -16.09 -22.19 -7.04
N LEU A 864 -16.98 -22.40 -6.09
CA LEU A 864 -18.29 -23.01 -6.27
C LEU A 864 -19.36 -22.06 -5.78
N THR A 865 -20.57 -22.26 -6.28
CA THR A 865 -21.75 -21.48 -5.92
C THR A 865 -22.80 -22.43 -5.32
N LEU A 866 -23.38 -22.00 -4.20
CA LEU A 866 -24.55 -22.62 -3.61
C LEU A 866 -25.80 -22.01 -4.25
N TYR A 867 -26.66 -22.87 -4.76
CA TYR A 867 -27.92 -22.52 -5.38
C TYR A 867 -29.09 -23.02 -4.53
N GLU A 868 -30.23 -22.36 -4.63
CA GLU A 868 -31.50 -22.95 -4.22
C GLU A 868 -31.79 -24.22 -5.02
N ALA A 869 -32.37 -25.22 -4.37
CA ALA A 869 -32.90 -26.42 -5.03
C ALA A 869 -34.33 -26.70 -4.54
N PRO A 870 -35.23 -27.21 -5.40
CA PRO A 870 -36.50 -27.80 -4.97
C PRO A 870 -36.28 -28.91 -3.93
N ALA A 871 -37.12 -28.99 -2.91
CA ALA A 871 -36.95 -29.94 -1.80
C ALA A 871 -37.43 -31.38 -2.10
N GLY A 872 -38.13 -31.62 -3.22
CA GLY A 872 -38.82 -32.88 -3.52
C GLY A 872 -37.95 -34.05 -4.04
N TRP A 873 -36.63 -34.01 -3.84
CA TRP A 873 -35.75 -35.13 -4.19
C TRP A 873 -35.53 -36.06 -3.00
N GLU A 874 -35.21 -37.32 -3.30
CA GLU A 874 -34.94 -38.34 -2.29
C GLU A 874 -33.49 -38.82 -2.40
N GLU A 875 -32.82 -38.85 -1.25
CA GLU A 875 -31.39 -39.18 -1.10
C GLU A 875 -31.03 -40.52 -1.76
N SER A 876 -31.84 -41.55 -1.49
CA SER A 876 -31.62 -42.93 -1.94
C SER A 876 -31.88 -43.18 -3.43
N THR A 877 -32.52 -42.23 -4.13
CA THR A 877 -32.91 -42.38 -5.54
C THR A 877 -32.38 -41.29 -6.46
N LEU A 878 -31.67 -40.29 -5.92
CA LEU A 878 -31.11 -39.20 -6.70
C LEU A 878 -30.14 -39.73 -7.77
N THR A 879 -30.44 -39.40 -9.03
CA THR A 879 -29.59 -39.70 -10.20
C THR A 879 -29.36 -38.41 -10.99
N TRP A 880 -28.52 -38.44 -12.01
CA TRP A 880 -28.34 -37.25 -12.87
C TRP A 880 -29.63 -36.84 -13.55
N ALA A 881 -30.41 -37.79 -14.08
CA ALA A 881 -31.66 -37.48 -14.76
C ALA A 881 -32.75 -36.96 -13.79
N GLY A 882 -32.77 -37.46 -12.55
CA GLY A 882 -33.74 -37.07 -11.52
C GLY A 882 -33.31 -35.91 -10.62
N ARG A 883 -32.18 -35.26 -10.90
CA ARG A 883 -31.67 -34.18 -10.03
C ARG A 883 -32.50 -32.90 -10.16
N PRO A 884 -32.68 -32.13 -9.07
CA PRO A 884 -33.32 -30.83 -9.14
C PRO A 884 -32.57 -29.85 -10.05
N ALA A 885 -33.31 -28.95 -10.70
CA ALA A 885 -32.71 -27.82 -11.42
C ALA A 885 -32.08 -26.83 -10.45
N LEU A 886 -30.98 -26.18 -10.86
CA LEU A 886 -30.35 -25.11 -10.07
C LEU A 886 -31.25 -23.87 -10.10
N GLY A 887 -31.61 -23.38 -8.91
CA GLY A 887 -32.38 -22.15 -8.73
C GLY A 887 -31.49 -20.91 -8.66
N ARG A 888 -31.90 -19.93 -7.85
CA ARG A 888 -31.14 -18.70 -7.63
C ARG A 888 -29.82 -18.99 -6.91
N ALA A 889 -28.73 -18.34 -7.32
CA ALA A 889 -27.46 -18.36 -6.60
C ALA A 889 -27.60 -17.62 -5.25
N ILE A 890 -27.15 -18.26 -4.16
CA ILE A 890 -27.24 -17.72 -2.80
C ILE A 890 -25.89 -17.13 -2.38
N GLY A 891 -24.80 -17.87 -2.59
CA GLY A 891 -23.47 -17.46 -2.17
C GLY A 891 -22.39 -18.34 -2.79
N GLU A 892 -21.15 -17.86 -2.75
CA GLU A 892 -20.00 -18.55 -3.31
C GLU A 892 -19.01 -18.98 -2.22
N VAL A 893 -18.24 -20.02 -2.52
CA VAL A 893 -17.17 -20.51 -1.66
C VAL A 893 -15.96 -20.89 -2.50
N THR A 894 -14.77 -20.42 -2.12
CA THR A 894 -13.51 -20.80 -2.74
C THR A 894 -12.81 -21.87 -1.92
N ILE A 895 -12.66 -23.05 -2.51
CA ILE A 895 -11.97 -24.21 -1.93
C ILE A 895 -10.50 -24.14 -2.33
N THR A 896 -9.59 -24.37 -1.39
CA THR A 896 -8.15 -24.23 -1.60
C THR A 896 -7.37 -25.39 -0.98
N GLY A 897 -6.41 -25.93 -1.72
CA GLY A 897 -5.55 -27.03 -1.28
C GLY A 897 -6.17 -28.41 -1.43
N SER A 898 -5.34 -29.43 -1.25
CA SER A 898 -5.70 -30.86 -1.37
C SER A 898 -5.96 -31.54 -0.02
N THR A 899 -5.90 -30.79 1.09
CA THR A 899 -6.15 -31.30 2.45
C THR A 899 -7.52 -30.82 2.93
N PRO A 900 -8.39 -31.70 3.45
CA PRO A 900 -9.73 -31.31 3.89
C PRO A 900 -9.73 -30.20 4.95
N ALA A 901 -10.41 -29.09 4.64
CA ALA A 901 -10.61 -27.95 5.52
C ALA A 901 -12.10 -27.58 5.62
N TRP A 902 -12.47 -26.83 6.65
CA TRP A 902 -13.81 -26.29 6.81
C TRP A 902 -13.98 -24.99 6.01
N TYR A 903 -15.08 -24.91 5.27
CA TYR A 903 -15.52 -23.72 4.55
C TYR A 903 -16.95 -23.38 5.00
N SER A 904 -17.32 -22.10 4.92
CA SER A 904 -18.68 -21.67 5.27
C SER A 904 -19.28 -20.78 4.19
N ILE A 905 -20.61 -20.84 4.06
CA ILE A 905 -21.42 -19.99 3.19
C ILE A 905 -22.48 -19.31 4.07
N ASP A 906 -22.56 -17.98 4.02
CA ASP A 906 -23.57 -17.22 4.75
C ASP A 906 -24.96 -17.39 4.10
N LEU A 907 -25.90 -17.92 4.87
CA LEU A 907 -27.30 -18.12 4.47
C LEU A 907 -28.26 -17.20 5.21
N THR A 908 -27.75 -16.23 5.99
CA THR A 908 -28.55 -15.41 6.90
C THR A 908 -29.66 -14.66 6.17
N ALA A 909 -29.30 -13.90 5.14
CA ALA A 909 -30.28 -13.12 4.36
C ALA A 909 -31.30 -14.03 3.67
N HIS A 910 -30.83 -15.16 3.12
CA HIS A 910 -31.66 -16.14 2.44
C HIS A 910 -32.71 -16.77 3.35
N LEU A 911 -32.31 -17.24 4.53
CA LEU A 911 -33.21 -17.89 5.48
C LEU A 911 -34.15 -16.89 6.17
N ARG A 912 -33.68 -15.67 6.46
CA ARG A 912 -34.53 -14.56 6.95
C ARG A 912 -35.63 -14.19 5.97
N ALA A 913 -35.32 -14.18 4.66
CA ALA A 913 -36.31 -13.95 3.61
C ALA A 913 -37.27 -15.13 3.37
N GLY A 914 -37.15 -16.20 4.17
CA GLY A 914 -37.99 -17.38 4.05
C GLY A 914 -37.62 -18.33 2.91
N GLY A 915 -36.39 -18.22 2.38
CA GLY A 915 -35.89 -19.06 1.29
C GLY A 915 -35.80 -20.55 1.64
N SER A 916 -35.59 -21.37 0.60
CA SER A 916 -35.49 -22.84 0.70
C SER A 916 -34.36 -23.29 1.64
N THR A 917 -34.55 -24.43 2.32
CA THR A 917 -33.50 -25.14 3.06
C THR A 917 -32.97 -26.36 2.30
N SER A 918 -33.29 -26.46 1.01
CA SER A 918 -32.69 -27.40 0.07
C SER A 918 -31.80 -26.64 -0.91
N PHE A 919 -30.58 -27.15 -1.09
CA PHE A 919 -29.50 -26.48 -1.79
C PHE A 919 -28.81 -27.42 -2.77
N ALA A 920 -28.18 -26.82 -3.79
CA ALA A 920 -27.29 -27.49 -4.72
C ALA A 920 -25.95 -26.76 -4.78
N LEU A 921 -24.84 -27.49 -4.75
CA LEU A 921 -23.48 -26.95 -4.91
C LEU A 921 -22.96 -27.32 -6.30
N ALA A 922 -22.63 -26.30 -7.09
CA ALA A 922 -22.13 -26.45 -8.46
C ALA A 922 -21.13 -25.33 -8.80
N GLY A 923 -20.55 -25.33 -9.99
CA GLY A 923 -19.71 -24.22 -10.44
C GLY A 923 -20.51 -22.92 -10.67
N PRO A 924 -19.82 -21.77 -10.74
CA PRO A 924 -20.48 -20.47 -10.87
C PRO A 924 -21.21 -20.27 -12.20
N PRO A 925 -22.21 -19.37 -12.25
CA PRO A 925 -22.93 -19.07 -13.50
C PRO A 925 -21.97 -18.60 -14.59
N GLY A 926 -22.10 -19.14 -15.80
CA GLY A 926 -21.26 -18.78 -16.95
C GLY A 926 -19.83 -19.35 -16.94
N VAL A 927 -19.42 -20.04 -15.87
CA VAL A 927 -18.10 -20.71 -15.82
C VAL A 927 -18.18 -22.08 -16.50
N ALA A 928 -17.47 -22.24 -17.61
CA ALA A 928 -17.51 -23.47 -18.40
C ALA A 928 -16.88 -24.68 -17.69
N THR A 929 -15.82 -24.46 -16.89
CA THR A 929 -15.09 -25.55 -16.21
C THR A 929 -14.58 -25.10 -14.84
N THR A 930 -14.79 -25.94 -13.82
CA THR A 930 -14.18 -25.83 -12.48
C THR A 930 -13.29 -27.05 -12.20
N LEU A 931 -12.49 -26.98 -11.13
CA LEU A 931 -11.85 -28.18 -10.58
C LEU A 931 -12.90 -29.00 -9.81
N ALA A 932 -12.68 -30.31 -9.69
CA ALA A 932 -13.44 -31.13 -8.74
C ALA A 932 -13.10 -30.71 -7.30
N ALA A 933 -14.12 -30.45 -6.49
CA ALA A 933 -13.98 -30.42 -5.04
C ALA A 933 -14.79 -31.56 -4.43
N GLN A 934 -14.19 -32.25 -3.47
CA GLN A 934 -14.84 -33.31 -2.71
C GLN A 934 -15.08 -32.84 -1.28
N PHE A 935 -16.27 -33.13 -0.76
CA PHE A 935 -16.68 -32.81 0.60
C PHE A 935 -17.16 -34.07 1.32
N ALA A 936 -17.12 -34.02 2.64
CA ALA A 936 -17.80 -34.98 3.48
C ALA A 936 -19.32 -34.96 3.24
N ASP A 937 -19.95 -36.12 3.32
CA ASP A 937 -21.39 -36.31 3.38
C ASP A 937 -21.87 -36.40 4.84
N ARG A 938 -23.18 -36.53 5.04
CA ARG A 938 -23.80 -36.53 6.37
C ARG A 938 -23.46 -37.80 7.18
N GLU A 939 -23.14 -38.90 6.51
CA GLU A 939 -22.71 -40.16 7.13
C GLU A 939 -21.28 -40.07 7.69
N THR A 940 -20.50 -39.06 7.29
CA THR A 940 -19.12 -38.86 7.77
C THR A 940 -19.12 -38.45 9.26
N PRO A 941 -18.57 -39.26 10.19
CA PRO A 941 -18.65 -39.01 11.63
C PRO A 941 -18.04 -37.68 12.06
N ASP A 942 -16.83 -37.39 11.55
CA ASP A 942 -16.05 -36.19 11.81
C ASP A 942 -15.88 -35.38 10.51
N GLY A 943 -16.89 -34.60 10.15
CA GLY A 943 -16.83 -33.78 8.94
C GLY A 943 -18.15 -33.51 8.25
N ALA A 944 -19.23 -34.17 8.68
CA ALA A 944 -20.56 -33.97 8.12
C ALA A 944 -20.92 -32.48 7.96
N PRO A 945 -21.53 -32.09 6.83
CA PRO A 945 -22.09 -30.76 6.64
C PRO A 945 -23.06 -30.40 7.78
N TYR A 946 -23.13 -29.11 8.13
CA TYR A 946 -24.13 -28.64 9.08
C TYR A 946 -24.48 -27.17 8.83
N LEU A 947 -25.71 -26.81 9.16
CA LEU A 947 -26.17 -25.43 9.22
C LEU A 947 -26.04 -24.94 10.67
N GLN A 948 -25.22 -23.91 10.87
CA GLN A 948 -25.04 -23.26 12.18
C GLN A 948 -25.93 -22.02 12.26
N VAL A 949 -26.78 -21.91 13.28
CA VAL A 949 -27.79 -20.83 13.42
C VAL A 949 -27.76 -20.21 14.82
N PHE A 950 -27.84 -18.88 14.89
CA PHE A 950 -27.74 -18.05 16.10
C PHE A 950 -28.89 -17.06 16.27
#